data_AF-A6DFK2-F1
#
_entry.id   AF-A6DFK2-F1
#
_cell.length_a   1.000
_cell.length_b   1.000
_cell.length_c   1.000
_cell.angle_alpha   90.00
_cell.angle_beta   90.00
_cell.angle_gamma   90.00
#
_symmetry.space_group_name_H-M   'P 1'
#
loop_
_entity.id
_entity.type
_entity.pdbx_description
1 polymer ?
#
loop_
_entity_poly.entity_id
_entity_poly.type
_entity_poly.pdbx_seq_one_letter_code
_entity_poly.pdbx_strand_id
1 'polypeptide(L)'
;MKFAKFLLKLSFAAGSFAAIAAEQPNILFIMSDDHTTQGIGAYGGRLAKFNPTPTIDTLAEEGALLSNTFCTNGICTPSRASIMTGQYSAVNGAPILADSLPKEKQYLAQEMKKAGYSTAVIGKWHLHDRPDAFDYYKVLKGQGKYFDPSFFETGKKGMVKMQGHSSDCITDSVLDYLENRDKTKPFFLKYHFKAPHDMFENAPRYDSYLKDAVIPEPANMWERGNHGSIATRGHNDELIHKIGTSIGKRNPRRNMGLDLSKVFPDEAISQELSDKQYKKQAYQTYIKKYLRCVKGVDDNVKRVVDYLKKEGLYDNTVIIYTGDQGFMLGEHDYIDKRWAYEETMRMPMIIRYPKSVKAGSKYDFINENVDFAPTMLDFAGVATPEYMQGSSFKDELETGKENASTKQAAYYHYWMNMFHHDNPAHIAIRTKTHKLIMFYGSSWSNEPLTPPAWELYDLVKDPSEMNNVYDKSENVELIKQLKDQLKQMRADYKEDDKKFPFNEIIEDFWDYDEEDRRKALEISKRFAASPMKERYSADWDSLDSRPVPAWYNKAKFGIFIHWGLYSVPAFAPHGTYAEWYWNALKVKPVGKKEIKMSRHLKVNEFHNRVYGKDFGYEDFREQFTCEMFDPNQWADIFKKSGAKYVVLTAKHHDGYTLWPNKEASKSFGMPWNTVDSGPGRDLCQELGDAVRSVGGMKMGYYYSIWDWFNPYDDRIDIKKKAKYIDMKKHNKYVREVMYPQFRELVKKYKPALIFSDGDWWADDNFWQTKPLLAQLFNGAMNRDEVVINDRWGKGRGKHGGYFTTEYGSGFEGIDKPWEENRGMGHSFGFNRNEDYTQYNSTRKLVFMLVDLVSRGGNLLLNIGPTGDGRIPVVMQNRLIDMGKWLEVNGEAIYDSVVWKKACQWSEGTLPKFTASDFKSGFPIYEMTLEPKPGNAHKELYFTKKADTIYGLLPVWPDSGKIEIRDIEVSSDTKVTMLGVEGQLKFAKTAKGIEVILPQLNPTKLPCKDIFTLKVTKAK
;
A
#
# COMPACT_ATOMS: atom_id res chain seq x y z
N MET A 1 -16.23 -15.57 -104.68
CA MET A 1 -15.72 -16.93 -104.97
C MET A 1 -15.32 -17.61 -103.66
N LYS A 2 -15.99 -18.73 -103.33
CA LYS A 2 -15.59 -19.90 -102.51
C LYS A 2 -15.02 -19.76 -101.07
N PHE A 3 -15.60 -20.63 -100.20
CA PHE A 3 -15.24 -21.14 -98.86
C PHE A 3 -15.47 -20.24 -97.63
N ALA A 4 -15.89 -20.71 -96.44
CA ALA A 4 -16.86 -21.71 -95.97
C ALA A 4 -16.96 -21.52 -94.43
N LYS A 5 -18.14 -21.85 -93.87
CA LYS A 5 -18.62 -21.79 -92.47
C LYS A 5 -17.68 -22.33 -91.36
N PHE A 6 -17.70 -21.69 -90.17
CA PHE A 6 -18.03 -22.33 -88.88
C PHE A 6 -18.34 -21.31 -87.74
N LEU A 7 -19.06 -21.78 -86.72
CA LEU A 7 -19.66 -21.07 -85.56
C LEU A 7 -19.03 -21.58 -84.23
N LEU A 8 -19.03 -20.75 -83.18
CA LEU A 8 -19.13 -21.09 -81.74
C LEU A 8 -17.88 -21.54 -80.90
N LYS A 9 -17.68 -20.80 -79.78
CA LYS A 9 -17.19 -21.18 -78.42
C LYS A 9 -15.72 -21.58 -78.11
N LEU A 10 -15.27 -21.03 -76.97
CA LEU A 10 -14.39 -21.55 -75.89
C LEU A 10 -12.99 -20.94 -75.64
N SER A 11 -12.80 -20.69 -74.34
CA SER A 11 -11.72 -20.04 -73.59
C SER A 11 -10.41 -20.85 -73.45
N PHE A 12 -9.39 -20.16 -72.88
CA PHE A 12 -8.19 -20.62 -72.16
C PHE A 12 -6.86 -20.83 -72.91
N ALA A 13 -5.95 -19.86 -72.72
CA ALA A 13 -4.58 -20.01 -72.21
C ALA A 13 -4.07 -18.58 -71.91
N ALA A 14 -4.26 -18.02 -70.70
CA ALA A 14 -3.39 -18.19 -69.53
C ALA A 14 -1.90 -18.14 -69.90
N GLY A 15 -1.33 -16.94 -69.88
CA GLY A 15 0.10 -16.70 -70.16
C GLY A 15 0.53 -15.31 -69.71
N SER A 16 0.89 -15.20 -68.43
CA SER A 16 1.83 -14.25 -67.86
C SER A 16 1.65 -12.76 -68.18
N PHE A 17 0.70 -12.11 -67.50
CA PHE A 17 0.83 -10.70 -67.11
C PHE A 17 0.39 -10.52 -65.66
N ALA A 18 1.11 -11.17 -64.73
CA ALA A 18 1.21 -10.64 -63.37
C ALA A 18 2.42 -9.70 -63.38
N ALA A 19 2.14 -8.43 -63.69
CA ALA A 19 3.10 -7.37 -63.46
C ALA A 19 3.48 -7.40 -61.98
N ILE A 20 4.78 -7.47 -61.74
CA ILE A 20 5.43 -7.35 -60.44
C ILE A 20 5.09 -5.94 -59.90
N ALA A 21 3.98 -5.82 -59.18
CA ALA A 21 3.79 -4.75 -58.23
C ALA A 21 4.65 -5.12 -57.02
N ALA A 22 5.62 -4.27 -56.66
CA ALA A 22 6.43 -4.47 -55.46
C ALA A 22 5.50 -4.64 -54.25
N GLU A 23 5.44 -5.83 -53.66
CA GLU A 23 4.61 -6.11 -52.50
C GLU A 23 5.10 -5.26 -51.32
N GLN A 24 4.37 -4.19 -51.01
CA GLN A 24 4.56 -3.41 -49.78
C GLN A 24 4.56 -4.38 -48.57
N PRO A 25 5.51 -4.25 -47.63
CA PRO A 25 5.56 -5.14 -46.48
C PRO A 25 4.43 -4.83 -45.51
N ASN A 26 3.96 -5.84 -44.78
CA ASN A 26 3.20 -5.59 -43.55
C ASN A 26 4.13 -4.99 -42.49
N ILE A 27 3.57 -4.24 -41.54
CA ILE A 27 4.32 -3.68 -40.41
C ILE A 27 3.67 -4.11 -39.11
N LEU A 28 4.43 -4.84 -38.29
CA LEU A 28 4.07 -5.24 -36.93
C LEU A 28 4.96 -4.51 -35.94
N PHE A 29 4.38 -3.54 -35.23
CA PHE A 29 5.06 -2.77 -34.19
C PHE A 29 4.67 -3.30 -32.82
N ILE A 30 5.56 -4.05 -32.19
CA ILE A 30 5.40 -4.67 -30.88
C ILE A 30 6.03 -3.76 -29.82
N MET A 31 5.25 -3.39 -28.81
CA MET A 31 5.76 -2.57 -27.72
C MET A 31 5.33 -3.13 -26.36
N SER A 32 6.32 -3.34 -25.49
CA SER A 32 6.10 -3.76 -24.11
C SER A 32 6.24 -2.55 -23.18
N ASP A 33 5.47 -2.52 -22.10
CA ASP A 33 5.39 -1.38 -21.19
C ASP A 33 6.31 -1.59 -20.00
N ASP A 34 7.33 -0.73 -19.83
CA ASP A 34 8.43 -0.88 -18.85
C ASP A 34 9.40 -2.05 -19.14
N HIS A 35 9.43 -2.59 -20.36
CA HIS A 35 10.43 -3.61 -20.72
C HIS A 35 11.73 -2.96 -21.15
N THR A 36 12.83 -3.39 -20.53
CA THR A 36 14.14 -2.78 -20.72
C THR A 36 15.20 -3.74 -21.29
N THR A 37 16.28 -3.18 -21.85
CA THR A 37 17.42 -3.93 -22.42
C THR A 37 18.00 -4.97 -21.45
N GLN A 38 18.10 -4.66 -20.15
CA GLN A 38 18.61 -5.59 -19.14
C GLN A 38 17.71 -6.83 -18.94
N GLY A 39 16.44 -6.75 -19.34
CA GLY A 39 15.45 -7.83 -19.27
C GLY A 39 15.29 -8.64 -20.57
N ILE A 40 16.15 -8.43 -21.57
CA ILE A 40 16.12 -9.14 -22.85
C ILE A 40 17.47 -9.85 -23.07
N GLY A 41 17.41 -11.13 -23.41
CA GLY A 41 18.58 -12.00 -23.55
C GLY A 41 19.56 -11.52 -24.64
N ALA A 42 19.05 -11.05 -25.78
CA ALA A 42 19.85 -10.59 -26.92
C ALA A 42 20.83 -9.44 -26.59
N TYR A 43 20.55 -8.63 -25.56
CA TYR A 43 21.43 -7.55 -25.10
C TYR A 43 22.58 -8.05 -24.20
N GLY A 44 22.59 -9.33 -23.79
CA GLY A 44 23.71 -9.95 -23.09
C GLY A 44 23.93 -9.48 -21.64
N GLY A 45 22.93 -8.84 -21.02
CA GLY A 45 23.03 -8.31 -19.66
C GLY A 45 23.07 -9.38 -18.56
N ARG A 46 23.23 -8.95 -17.29
CA ARG A 46 23.34 -9.83 -16.11
C ARG A 46 22.21 -10.85 -15.93
N LEU A 47 21.03 -10.56 -16.49
CA LEU A 47 19.84 -11.41 -16.40
C LEU A 47 19.68 -12.38 -17.57
N ALA A 48 20.52 -12.27 -18.63
CA ALA A 48 20.40 -13.06 -19.85
C ALA A 48 20.43 -14.57 -19.60
N LYS A 49 21.17 -15.04 -18.59
CA LYS A 49 21.28 -16.46 -18.22
C LYS A 49 19.94 -17.13 -17.84
N PHE A 50 18.93 -16.34 -17.47
CA PHE A 50 17.60 -16.87 -17.15
C PHE A 50 16.73 -17.06 -18.39
N ASN A 51 17.19 -16.55 -19.54
CA ASN A 51 16.55 -16.57 -20.86
C ASN A 51 15.02 -16.33 -20.81
N PRO A 52 14.56 -15.15 -20.37
CA PRO A 52 13.13 -14.86 -20.31
C PRO A 52 12.53 -14.59 -21.71
N THR A 53 13.35 -14.36 -22.75
CA THR A 53 12.93 -13.82 -24.06
C THR A 53 13.43 -14.60 -25.30
N PRO A 54 13.37 -15.93 -25.36
CA PRO A 54 13.94 -16.70 -26.48
C PRO A 54 13.35 -16.32 -27.86
N THR A 55 12.08 -15.92 -27.91
CA THR A 55 11.44 -15.54 -29.18
C THR A 55 11.93 -14.17 -29.64
N ILE A 56 11.98 -13.19 -28.75
CA ILE A 56 12.52 -11.86 -29.06
C ILE A 56 14.01 -11.95 -29.42
N ASP A 57 14.76 -12.84 -28.76
CA ASP A 57 16.17 -13.10 -29.08
C ASP A 57 16.31 -13.67 -30.51
N THR A 58 15.41 -14.58 -30.91
CA THR A 58 15.35 -15.08 -32.29
C THR A 58 15.06 -13.96 -33.30
N LEU A 59 14.19 -13.00 -32.97
CA LEU A 59 13.94 -11.85 -33.84
C LEU A 59 15.19 -10.98 -34.02
N ALA A 60 16.02 -10.85 -32.98
CA ALA A 60 17.30 -10.15 -33.08
C ALA A 60 18.33 -10.93 -33.92
N GLU A 61 18.40 -12.25 -33.75
CA GLU A 61 19.26 -13.13 -34.56
C GLU A 61 18.87 -13.11 -36.04
N GLU A 62 17.57 -13.12 -36.34
CA GLU A 62 17.05 -13.06 -37.71
C GLU A 62 17.06 -11.63 -38.30
N GLY A 63 17.40 -10.61 -37.52
CA GLY A 63 17.28 -9.20 -37.87
C GLY A 63 18.47 -8.35 -37.40
N ALA A 64 18.15 -7.17 -36.90
CA ALA A 64 19.10 -6.21 -36.34
C ALA A 64 18.79 -5.87 -34.88
N LEU A 65 19.84 -5.76 -34.07
CA LEU A 65 19.80 -5.31 -32.66
C LEU A 65 20.48 -3.94 -32.54
N LEU A 66 19.76 -2.93 -32.05
CA LEU A 66 20.25 -1.56 -31.92
C LEU A 66 20.61 -1.24 -30.47
N SER A 67 21.83 -0.77 -30.23
CA SER A 67 22.35 -0.55 -28.86
C SER A 67 22.17 0.88 -28.35
N ASN A 68 21.81 1.83 -29.21
CA ASN A 68 21.74 3.26 -28.89
C ASN A 68 20.39 3.87 -29.35
N THR A 69 19.28 3.22 -28.96
CA THR A 69 17.92 3.75 -29.15
C THR A 69 17.42 4.37 -27.86
N PHE A 70 16.91 5.60 -27.91
CA PHE A 70 16.54 6.36 -26.71
C PHE A 70 15.10 6.90 -26.76
N CYS A 71 14.44 6.95 -25.61
CA CYS A 71 13.22 7.73 -25.47
C CYS A 71 13.57 9.21 -25.28
N THR A 72 12.74 10.11 -25.79
CA THR A 72 12.90 11.56 -25.57
C THR A 72 12.35 12.04 -24.22
N ASN A 73 11.47 11.24 -23.60
CA ASN A 73 10.89 11.45 -22.28
C ASN A 73 10.45 10.09 -21.72
N GLY A 74 11.07 9.65 -20.62
CA GLY A 74 10.94 8.32 -20.04
C GLY A 74 9.65 8.12 -19.25
N ILE A 75 8.50 8.36 -19.89
CA ILE A 75 7.14 8.11 -19.40
C ILE A 75 6.26 7.59 -20.54
N CYS A 76 5.31 6.70 -20.21
CA CYS A 76 4.44 6.04 -21.19
C CYS A 76 3.70 7.02 -22.13
N THR A 77 2.97 8.01 -21.61
CA THR A 77 2.16 8.93 -22.44
C THR A 77 3.02 9.79 -23.37
N PRO A 78 4.06 10.51 -22.89
CA PRO A 78 4.96 11.27 -23.77
C PRO A 78 5.71 10.42 -24.80
N SER A 79 6.20 9.24 -24.41
CA SER A 79 6.88 8.34 -25.36
C SER A 79 5.93 7.84 -26.45
N ARG A 80 4.73 7.39 -26.07
CA ARG A 80 3.70 6.95 -27.03
C ARG A 80 3.25 8.08 -27.95
N ALA A 81 3.16 9.31 -27.45
CA ALA A 81 2.85 10.48 -28.25
C ALA A 81 3.97 10.78 -29.25
N SER A 82 5.23 10.71 -28.82
CA SER A 82 6.40 10.89 -29.68
C SER A 82 6.45 9.87 -30.80
N ILE A 83 6.17 8.59 -30.50
CA ILE A 83 6.08 7.52 -31.50
C ILE A 83 4.88 7.70 -32.44
N MET A 84 3.75 8.23 -31.97
CA MET A 84 2.56 8.43 -32.82
C MET A 84 2.66 9.65 -33.73
N THR A 85 3.44 10.65 -33.33
CA THR A 85 3.54 11.95 -34.01
C THR A 85 4.83 12.15 -34.78
N GLY A 86 5.90 11.45 -34.42
CA GLY A 86 7.26 11.75 -34.89
C GLY A 86 7.80 13.08 -34.37
N GLN A 87 7.26 13.61 -33.26
CA GLN A 87 7.57 14.94 -32.73
C GLN A 87 7.96 14.87 -31.25
N TYR A 88 8.83 15.78 -30.81
CA TYR A 88 9.19 15.94 -29.39
C TYR A 88 8.01 16.48 -28.57
N SER A 89 8.06 16.29 -27.25
CA SER A 89 6.98 16.64 -26.33
C SER A 89 6.55 18.11 -26.40
N ALA A 90 7.48 19.05 -26.59
CA ALA A 90 7.17 20.48 -26.71
C ALA A 90 6.27 20.81 -27.91
N VAL A 91 6.30 19.99 -28.97
CA VAL A 91 5.54 20.21 -30.21
C VAL A 91 4.28 19.33 -30.26
N ASN A 92 4.40 18.05 -29.88
CA ASN A 92 3.25 17.14 -29.91
C ASN A 92 2.18 17.53 -28.89
N GLY A 93 2.55 18.20 -27.80
CA GLY A 93 1.63 18.73 -26.78
C GLY A 93 1.26 17.73 -25.69
N ALA A 94 2.00 16.63 -25.55
CA ALA A 94 1.85 15.64 -24.48
C ALA A 94 3.15 15.42 -23.67
N PRO A 95 3.66 16.45 -22.97
CA PRO A 95 4.87 16.36 -22.13
C PRO A 95 4.70 15.58 -20.82
N ILE A 96 3.48 15.42 -20.30
CA ILE A 96 3.21 14.78 -19.00
C ILE A 96 2.16 13.67 -19.08
N LEU A 97 2.05 12.88 -18.01
CA LEU A 97 1.16 11.71 -17.95
C LEU A 97 -0.35 12.04 -18.10
N ALA A 98 -0.74 13.27 -17.78
CA ALA A 98 -2.14 13.71 -17.80
C ALA A 98 -2.62 14.18 -19.18
N ASP A 99 -1.71 14.41 -20.12
CA ASP A 99 -2.05 15.00 -21.41
C ASP A 99 -2.62 13.98 -22.38
N SER A 100 -3.54 14.41 -23.25
CA SER A 100 -4.13 13.57 -24.29
C SER A 100 -3.53 13.83 -25.67
N LEU A 101 -3.59 12.82 -26.55
CA LEU A 101 -3.24 12.98 -27.97
C LEU A 101 -4.51 12.94 -28.83
N PRO A 102 -4.99 14.09 -29.32
CA PRO A 102 -6.24 14.15 -30.04
C PRO A 102 -6.11 13.51 -31.43
N LYS A 103 -7.25 13.13 -32.02
CA LYS A 103 -7.32 12.35 -33.27
C LYS A 103 -6.50 12.95 -34.40
N GLU A 104 -6.58 14.27 -34.58
CA GLU A 104 -5.89 15.03 -35.62
C GLU A 104 -4.38 14.94 -35.51
N LYS A 105 -3.83 14.68 -34.32
CA LYS A 105 -2.39 14.50 -34.08
C LYS A 105 -1.93 13.03 -34.12
N GLN A 106 -2.82 12.08 -34.39
CA GLN A 106 -2.46 10.66 -34.52
C GLN A 106 -1.83 10.38 -35.91
N TYR A 107 -0.79 11.12 -36.26
CA TYR A 107 -0.23 11.25 -37.61
C TYR A 107 0.18 9.91 -38.21
N LEU A 108 0.91 9.07 -37.46
CA LEU A 108 1.36 7.78 -37.98
C LEU A 108 0.19 6.90 -38.46
N ALA A 109 -0.94 6.87 -37.75
CA ALA A 109 -2.11 6.11 -38.19
C ALA A 109 -2.72 6.70 -39.48
N GLN A 110 -2.80 8.03 -39.56
CA GLN A 110 -3.34 8.73 -40.72
C GLN A 110 -2.48 8.52 -41.97
N GLU A 111 -1.15 8.64 -41.84
CA GLU A 111 -0.22 8.47 -42.95
C GLU A 111 -0.16 7.01 -43.44
N MET A 112 -0.16 6.03 -42.53
CA MET A 112 -0.25 4.62 -42.92
C MET A 112 -1.57 4.31 -43.65
N LYS A 113 -2.68 4.91 -43.22
CA LYS A 113 -3.97 4.76 -43.89
C LYS A 113 -3.96 5.39 -45.29
N LYS A 114 -3.35 6.56 -45.47
CA LYS A 114 -3.16 7.19 -46.79
C LYS A 114 -2.29 6.33 -47.71
N ALA A 115 -1.33 5.59 -47.15
CA ALA A 115 -0.48 4.66 -47.87
C ALA A 115 -1.16 3.34 -48.28
N GLY A 116 -2.45 3.17 -47.95
CA GLY A 116 -3.24 2.01 -48.36
C GLY A 116 -3.25 0.85 -47.36
N TYR A 117 -2.69 1.03 -46.16
CA TYR A 117 -2.65 -0.01 -45.14
C TYR A 117 -3.99 -0.15 -44.41
N SER A 118 -4.33 -1.39 -44.03
CA SER A 118 -5.29 -1.64 -42.95
C SER A 118 -4.63 -1.33 -41.62
N THR A 119 -5.16 -0.38 -40.85
CA THR A 119 -4.50 0.12 -39.64
C THR A 119 -5.18 -0.38 -38.36
N ALA A 120 -4.39 -0.90 -37.41
CA ALA A 120 -4.90 -1.32 -36.11
C ALA A 120 -3.99 -1.02 -34.91
N VAL A 121 -4.60 -0.79 -33.75
CA VAL A 121 -3.92 -0.74 -32.45
C VAL A 121 -4.65 -1.57 -31.40
N ILE A 122 -3.93 -2.51 -30.79
CA ILE A 122 -4.48 -3.48 -29.84
C ILE A 122 -3.61 -3.51 -28.58
N GLY A 123 -4.25 -3.35 -27.42
CA GLY A 123 -3.61 -3.38 -26.10
C GLY A 123 -3.44 -2.00 -25.44
N LYS A 124 -2.26 -1.67 -24.91
CA LYS A 124 -2.05 -0.42 -24.16
C LYS A 124 -1.99 0.79 -25.10
N TRP A 125 -2.93 1.73 -24.93
CA TRP A 125 -2.98 3.00 -25.67
C TRP A 125 -2.41 4.16 -24.86
N HIS A 126 -3.01 4.46 -23.70
CA HIS A 126 -2.53 5.42 -22.70
C HIS A 126 -2.27 6.87 -23.19
N LEU A 127 -2.93 7.29 -24.27
CA LEU A 127 -2.95 8.68 -24.75
C LEU A 127 -4.30 9.39 -24.48
N HIS A 128 -5.09 8.81 -23.56
CA HIS A 128 -6.42 9.22 -23.10
C HIS A 128 -7.51 9.29 -24.17
N ASP A 129 -7.36 10.18 -25.15
CA ASP A 129 -8.27 10.32 -26.29
C ASP A 129 -8.30 9.03 -27.10
N ARG A 130 -9.42 8.75 -27.76
CA ARG A 130 -9.61 7.50 -28.51
C ARG A 130 -8.67 7.41 -29.71
N PRO A 131 -8.17 6.21 -30.07
CA PRO A 131 -7.37 5.99 -31.27
C PRO A 131 -8.24 6.00 -32.56
N ASP A 132 -9.06 7.04 -32.73
CA ASP A 132 -10.08 7.15 -33.79
C ASP A 132 -9.49 7.40 -35.19
N ALA A 133 -8.17 7.55 -35.32
CA ALA A 133 -7.49 7.60 -36.61
C ALA A 133 -7.24 6.20 -37.21
N PHE A 134 -7.26 5.14 -36.39
CA PHE A 134 -7.10 3.76 -36.85
C PHE A 134 -8.41 3.19 -37.42
N ASP A 135 -8.31 2.26 -38.37
CA ASP A 135 -9.48 1.53 -38.89
C ASP A 135 -10.08 0.60 -37.83
N TYR A 136 -9.23 -0.02 -37.00
CA TYR A 136 -9.62 -0.86 -35.89
C TYR A 136 -8.80 -0.55 -34.63
N TYR A 137 -9.45 -0.54 -33.48
CA TYR A 137 -8.76 -0.52 -32.20
C TYR A 137 -9.45 -1.44 -31.20
N LYS A 138 -8.64 -2.02 -30.31
CA LYS A 138 -9.11 -2.69 -29.09
C LYS A 138 -8.13 -2.43 -27.96
N VAL A 139 -8.37 -1.36 -27.21
CA VAL A 139 -7.38 -0.78 -26.30
C VAL A 139 -7.84 -0.77 -24.84
N LEU A 140 -6.90 -0.99 -23.92
CA LEU A 140 -7.15 -1.05 -22.48
C LEU A 140 -7.73 0.27 -21.94
N LYS A 141 -8.61 0.17 -20.94
CA LYS A 141 -9.03 1.34 -20.15
C LYS A 141 -7.86 1.85 -19.29
N GLY A 142 -7.46 3.11 -19.50
CA GLY A 142 -6.39 3.75 -18.72
C GLY A 142 -5.06 2.98 -18.88
N GLN A 143 -4.44 2.61 -17.75
CA GLN A 143 -3.24 1.75 -17.73
C GLN A 143 -3.54 0.25 -17.86
N GLY A 144 -4.81 -0.14 -17.89
CA GLY A 144 -5.24 -1.54 -17.90
C GLY A 144 -5.01 -2.28 -16.58
N LYS A 145 -5.69 -3.43 -16.45
CA LYS A 145 -5.49 -4.39 -15.36
C LYS A 145 -4.74 -5.60 -15.87
N TYR A 146 -4.01 -6.28 -14.98
CA TYR A 146 -3.35 -7.53 -15.31
C TYR A 146 -4.34 -8.67 -15.50
N PHE A 147 -5.36 -8.76 -14.66
CA PHE A 147 -6.39 -9.79 -14.75
C PHE A 147 -7.75 -9.20 -15.13
N ASP A 148 -8.46 -9.96 -15.95
CA ASP A 148 -9.78 -9.67 -16.47
C ASP A 148 -9.91 -8.25 -17.07
N PRO A 149 -9.02 -7.89 -18.03
CA PRO A 149 -8.95 -6.54 -18.57
C PRO A 149 -10.23 -6.12 -19.29
N SER A 150 -10.49 -4.82 -19.25
CA SER A 150 -11.57 -4.16 -20.01
C SER A 150 -10.98 -3.32 -21.15
N PHE A 151 -11.55 -3.47 -22.33
CA PHE A 151 -11.13 -2.81 -23.55
C PHE A 151 -12.22 -1.89 -24.08
N PHE A 152 -11.79 -0.83 -24.75
CA PHE A 152 -12.60 -0.09 -25.69
C PHE A 152 -12.32 -0.61 -27.08
N GLU A 153 -13.37 -0.85 -27.86
CA GLU A 153 -13.27 -1.52 -29.15
C GLU A 153 -14.08 -0.79 -30.22
N THR A 154 -13.56 -0.72 -31.45
CA THR A 154 -14.24 -0.11 -32.60
C THR A 154 -15.65 -0.68 -32.78
N GLY A 155 -16.63 0.20 -32.99
CA GLY A 155 -18.02 -0.18 -33.23
C GLY A 155 -18.79 -0.70 -32.00
N LYS A 156 -18.16 -0.81 -30.82
CA LYS A 156 -18.84 -1.19 -29.58
C LYS A 156 -19.18 0.05 -28.75
N LYS A 157 -20.45 0.19 -28.32
CA LYS A 157 -20.92 1.30 -27.47
C LYS A 157 -20.42 1.22 -26.01
N GLY A 158 -19.97 0.05 -25.57
CA GLY A 158 -19.50 -0.20 -24.20
C GLY A 158 -18.13 -0.86 -24.17
N MET A 159 -17.62 -1.10 -22.95
CA MET A 159 -16.36 -1.81 -22.77
C MET A 159 -16.54 -3.32 -22.95
N VAL A 160 -15.56 -3.94 -23.60
CA VAL A 160 -15.47 -5.40 -23.76
C VAL A 160 -14.57 -5.94 -22.66
N LYS A 161 -15.10 -6.82 -21.82
CA LYS A 161 -14.33 -7.53 -20.79
C LYS A 161 -13.86 -8.86 -21.34
N MET A 162 -12.60 -9.22 -21.09
CA MET A 162 -12.06 -10.54 -21.39
C MET A 162 -11.58 -11.17 -20.10
N GLN A 163 -11.73 -12.49 -19.96
CA GLN A 163 -11.24 -13.23 -18.81
C GLN A 163 -9.80 -13.68 -19.05
N GLY A 164 -8.95 -13.61 -18.02
CA GLY A 164 -7.57 -14.07 -18.06
C GLY A 164 -6.53 -12.96 -17.90
N HIS A 165 -5.28 -13.31 -18.15
CA HIS A 165 -4.16 -12.38 -18.02
C HIS A 165 -4.05 -11.47 -19.25
N SER A 166 -3.72 -10.20 -19.03
CA SER A 166 -3.77 -9.15 -20.06
C SER A 166 -2.89 -9.43 -21.27
N SER A 167 -1.68 -9.96 -21.08
CA SER A 167 -0.83 -10.38 -22.22
C SER A 167 -1.52 -11.40 -23.10
N ASP A 168 -2.29 -12.34 -22.53
CA ASP A 168 -2.99 -13.35 -23.31
C ASP A 168 -4.20 -12.73 -24.02
N CYS A 169 -5.03 -11.96 -23.31
CA CYS A 169 -6.22 -11.31 -23.90
C CYS A 169 -5.88 -10.34 -25.05
N ILE A 170 -4.78 -9.59 -24.93
CA ILE A 170 -4.30 -8.69 -25.99
C ILE A 170 -3.88 -9.52 -27.20
N THR A 171 -3.17 -10.62 -26.99
CA THR A 171 -2.67 -11.50 -28.06
C THR A 171 -3.81 -12.22 -28.76
N ASP A 172 -4.79 -12.72 -28.01
CA ASP A 172 -5.99 -13.33 -28.57
C ASP A 172 -6.73 -12.33 -29.48
N SER A 173 -6.81 -11.06 -29.06
CA SER A 173 -7.40 -10.00 -29.86
C SER A 173 -6.57 -9.65 -31.11
N VAL A 174 -5.24 -9.75 -31.03
CA VAL A 174 -4.35 -9.58 -32.20
C VAL A 174 -4.56 -10.70 -33.21
N LEU A 175 -4.61 -11.96 -32.76
CA LEU A 175 -4.82 -13.11 -33.62
C LEU A 175 -6.20 -13.04 -34.30
N ASP A 176 -7.24 -12.67 -33.54
CA ASP A 176 -8.59 -12.45 -34.07
C ASP A 176 -8.62 -11.33 -35.14
N TYR A 177 -7.95 -10.19 -34.90
CA TYR A 177 -7.83 -9.14 -35.90
C TYR A 177 -7.10 -9.63 -37.16
N LEU A 178 -5.97 -10.32 -37.01
CA LEU A 178 -5.18 -10.80 -38.14
C LEU A 178 -5.97 -11.80 -38.99
N GLU A 179 -6.77 -12.67 -38.37
CA GLU A 179 -7.63 -13.63 -39.08
C GLU A 179 -8.73 -12.95 -39.90
N ASN A 180 -9.33 -11.88 -39.36
CA ASN A 180 -10.53 -11.25 -39.90
C ASN A 180 -10.28 -9.97 -40.73
N ARG A 181 -9.04 -9.47 -40.79
CA ARG A 181 -8.72 -8.25 -41.58
C ARG A 181 -8.94 -8.45 -43.08
N ASP A 182 -8.99 -7.33 -43.81
CA ASP A 182 -8.92 -7.33 -45.27
C ASP A 182 -7.54 -7.84 -45.75
N LYS A 183 -7.49 -9.08 -46.24
CA LYS A 183 -6.26 -9.75 -46.72
C LYS A 183 -5.77 -9.21 -48.07
N THR A 184 -6.51 -8.33 -48.73
CA THR A 184 -6.09 -7.69 -50.00
C THR A 184 -5.17 -6.48 -49.77
N LYS A 185 -5.04 -6.03 -48.52
CA LYS A 185 -4.20 -4.88 -48.13
C LYS A 185 -3.06 -5.32 -47.20
N PRO A 186 -1.91 -4.64 -47.24
CA PRO A 186 -0.92 -4.78 -46.18
C PRO A 186 -1.50 -4.26 -44.86
N PHE A 187 -1.06 -4.83 -43.73
CA PHE A 187 -1.49 -4.38 -42.40
C PHE A 187 -0.42 -3.56 -41.69
N PHE A 188 -0.86 -2.55 -40.94
CA PHE A 188 -0.07 -1.84 -39.94
C PHE A 188 -0.70 -2.09 -38.57
N LEU A 189 -0.03 -2.91 -37.76
CA LEU A 189 -0.54 -3.33 -36.46
C LEU A 189 0.40 -2.87 -35.34
N LYS A 190 -0.13 -2.06 -34.43
CA LYS A 190 0.48 -1.74 -33.14
C LYS A 190 0.00 -2.72 -32.08
N TYR A 191 0.90 -3.59 -31.63
CA TYR A 191 0.65 -4.64 -30.64
C TYR A 191 1.31 -4.27 -29.32
N HIS A 192 0.54 -3.75 -28.38
CA HIS A 192 1.07 -3.10 -27.19
C HIS A 192 0.69 -3.82 -25.90
N PHE A 193 1.66 -4.32 -25.16
CA PHE A 193 1.42 -4.98 -23.87
C PHE A 193 1.25 -3.98 -22.73
N LYS A 194 0.54 -4.43 -21.67
CA LYS A 194 0.64 -3.84 -20.31
C LYS A 194 1.86 -4.35 -19.56
N ALA A 195 2.21 -5.62 -19.76
CA ALA A 195 3.38 -6.19 -19.12
C ALA A 195 4.67 -5.60 -19.71
N PRO A 196 5.78 -5.56 -18.96
CA PRO A 196 5.91 -5.85 -17.53
C PRO A 196 5.74 -4.61 -16.61
N HIS A 197 4.74 -3.75 -16.78
CA HIS A 197 4.53 -2.57 -15.91
C HIS A 197 4.32 -2.91 -14.43
N ASP A 198 4.66 -1.98 -13.52
CA ASP A 198 4.41 -2.18 -12.09
C ASP A 198 2.91 -2.47 -11.79
N MET A 199 2.56 -3.38 -10.87
CA MET A 199 3.39 -4.15 -9.91
C MET A 199 3.66 -5.61 -10.31
N PHE A 200 3.79 -5.90 -11.61
CA PHE A 200 4.31 -7.18 -12.11
C PHE A 200 3.49 -8.43 -11.72
N GLU A 201 2.16 -8.34 -11.79
CA GLU A 201 1.28 -9.49 -11.58
C GLU A 201 1.38 -10.45 -12.79
N ASN A 202 2.21 -11.49 -12.66
CA ASN A 202 2.46 -12.44 -13.75
C ASN A 202 1.28 -13.39 -14.02
N ALA A 203 1.23 -13.95 -15.22
CA ALA A 203 0.31 -15.05 -15.51
C ALA A 203 0.60 -16.26 -14.59
N PRO A 204 -0.42 -16.94 -14.03
CA PRO A 204 -0.22 -17.99 -13.01
C PRO A 204 0.68 -19.15 -13.43
N ARG A 205 0.73 -19.44 -14.74
CA ARG A 205 1.61 -20.47 -15.32
C ARG A 205 3.12 -20.23 -15.07
N TYR A 206 3.51 -19.03 -14.64
CA TYR A 206 4.90 -18.68 -14.31
C TYR A 206 5.17 -18.52 -12.81
N ASP A 207 4.23 -18.89 -11.93
CA ASP A 207 4.42 -18.75 -10.47
C ASP A 207 5.62 -19.53 -9.93
N SER A 208 5.91 -20.69 -10.55
CA SER A 208 7.08 -21.53 -10.22
C SER A 208 8.37 -21.11 -10.94
N TYR A 209 8.28 -20.34 -12.03
CA TYR A 209 9.46 -19.89 -12.77
C TYR A 209 10.33 -19.01 -11.86
N LEU A 210 11.64 -19.29 -11.80
CA LEU A 210 12.62 -18.60 -10.94
C LEU A 210 12.37 -18.70 -9.42
N LYS A 211 11.49 -19.59 -8.94
CA LYS A 211 11.17 -19.71 -7.50
C LYS A 211 12.44 -19.89 -6.66
N ASP A 212 13.28 -20.85 -7.02
CA ASP A 212 14.51 -21.20 -6.29
C ASP A 212 15.77 -20.52 -6.85
N ALA A 213 15.63 -19.72 -7.92
CA ALA A 213 16.75 -19.00 -8.52
C ALA A 213 17.20 -17.84 -7.60
N VAL A 214 18.51 -17.61 -7.53
CA VAL A 214 19.08 -16.39 -6.95
C VAL A 214 19.40 -15.43 -8.08
N ILE A 215 18.73 -14.29 -8.09
CA ILE A 215 18.92 -13.25 -9.10
C ILE A 215 20.22 -12.49 -8.78
N PRO A 216 21.15 -12.32 -9.74
CA PRO A 216 22.35 -11.52 -9.53
C PRO A 216 21.96 -10.04 -9.32
N GLU A 217 22.50 -9.43 -8.29
CA GLU A 217 22.30 -8.02 -7.94
C GLU A 217 23.18 -7.12 -8.83
N PRO A 218 22.73 -5.92 -9.25
CA PRO A 218 23.60 -5.00 -9.96
C PRO A 218 24.64 -4.43 -8.99
N ALA A 219 25.88 -4.24 -9.49
CA ALA A 219 27.02 -3.83 -8.65
C ALA A 219 26.77 -2.47 -7.96
N ASN A 220 26.04 -1.57 -8.62
CA ASN A 220 25.71 -0.23 -8.15
C ASN A 220 24.42 -0.14 -7.29
N MET A 221 23.84 -1.27 -6.84
CA MET A 221 22.66 -1.23 -5.94
C MET A 221 23.01 -0.78 -4.51
N TRP A 222 24.25 -1.03 -4.09
CA TRP A 222 24.66 -0.88 -2.69
C TRP A 222 25.41 0.41 -2.43
N GLU A 223 26.39 0.71 -3.26
CA GLU A 223 27.25 1.88 -3.15
C GLU A 223 26.94 2.87 -4.28
N ARG A 224 26.86 4.15 -3.94
CA ARG A 224 26.59 5.23 -4.91
C ARG A 224 27.86 5.95 -5.38
N GLY A 225 28.99 5.82 -4.68
CA GLY A 225 30.22 6.52 -5.04
C GLY A 225 29.98 8.01 -5.31
N ASN A 226 30.54 8.51 -6.40
CA ASN A 226 30.39 9.88 -6.89
C ASN A 226 29.26 10.01 -7.94
N HIS A 227 28.28 9.09 -7.96
CA HIS A 227 27.08 9.21 -8.78
C HIS A 227 26.23 10.35 -8.25
N GLY A 228 25.71 11.21 -9.13
CA GLY A 228 24.79 12.29 -8.79
C GLY A 228 25.42 13.66 -8.52
N SER A 229 24.60 14.60 -8.08
CA SER A 229 24.91 16.01 -7.81
C SER A 229 24.08 16.53 -6.63
N ILE A 230 24.17 17.83 -6.33
CA ILE A 230 23.30 18.46 -5.33
C ILE A 230 21.81 18.32 -5.67
N ALA A 231 21.44 18.23 -6.96
CA ALA A 231 20.06 17.99 -7.39
C ALA A 231 19.50 16.64 -6.96
N THR A 232 20.35 15.60 -6.94
CA THR A 232 19.95 14.22 -6.68
C THR A 232 20.30 13.75 -5.26
N ARG A 233 21.24 14.43 -4.60
CA ARG A 233 21.78 14.03 -3.29
C ARG A 233 21.66 15.11 -2.23
N GLY A 234 21.64 16.38 -2.60
CA GLY A 234 21.89 17.47 -1.66
C GLY A 234 23.39 17.71 -1.46
N HIS A 235 23.72 18.72 -0.65
CA HIS A 235 25.11 19.14 -0.41
C HIS A 235 25.91 18.12 0.41
N ASN A 236 25.25 17.45 1.35
CA ASN A 236 25.78 16.45 2.28
C ASN A 236 24.86 15.22 2.30
N ASP A 237 24.40 14.79 1.12
CA ASP A 237 23.48 13.66 0.96
C ASP A 237 22.11 13.83 1.66
N GLU A 238 21.73 15.04 2.08
CA GLU A 238 20.50 15.29 2.83
C GLU A 238 19.21 15.01 2.04
N LEU A 239 19.29 14.91 0.71
CA LEU A 239 18.15 14.66 -0.18
C LEU A 239 18.02 13.20 -0.62
N ILE A 240 18.97 12.31 -0.31
CA ILE A 240 18.96 10.92 -0.79
C ILE A 240 17.72 10.12 -0.37
N HIS A 241 17.04 10.54 0.70
CA HIS A 241 15.81 9.91 1.19
C HIS A 241 14.54 10.50 0.56
N LYS A 242 14.65 11.67 -0.07
CA LYS A 242 13.54 12.37 -0.74
C LYS A 242 13.55 12.17 -2.24
N ILE A 243 14.73 12.03 -2.85
CA ILE A 243 14.89 11.97 -4.30
C ILE A 243 14.93 10.52 -4.79
N GLY A 244 14.03 10.19 -5.71
CA GLY A 244 13.96 8.90 -6.37
C GLY A 244 13.47 7.76 -5.48
N THR A 245 12.47 7.02 -5.95
CA THR A 245 12.01 5.81 -5.26
C THR A 245 13.03 4.68 -5.32
N SER A 246 13.00 3.78 -4.32
CA SER A 246 14.08 2.80 -4.09
C SER A 246 13.64 1.35 -4.09
N ILE A 247 14.61 0.44 -4.09
CA ILE A 247 14.35 -0.98 -3.83
C ILE A 247 14.07 -1.20 -2.34
N GLY A 248 14.97 -0.70 -1.49
CA GLY A 248 14.91 -0.82 -0.03
C GLY A 248 14.29 0.40 0.66
N LYS A 249 14.51 0.53 1.98
CA LYS A 249 13.90 1.58 2.83
C LYS A 249 14.42 3.01 2.60
N ARG A 250 15.36 3.23 1.66
CA ARG A 250 15.97 4.54 1.39
C ARG A 250 14.92 5.62 1.15
N ASN A 251 13.97 5.39 0.24
CA ASN A 251 12.79 6.22 0.09
C ASN A 251 11.69 5.67 1.03
N PRO A 252 11.29 6.44 2.06
CA PRO A 252 10.34 5.97 3.08
C PRO A 252 8.88 6.06 2.61
N ARG A 253 8.60 6.82 1.53
CA ARG A 253 7.25 6.99 0.97
C ARG A 253 6.92 5.83 0.04
N ARG A 254 7.85 5.49 -0.85
CA ARG A 254 7.66 4.49 -1.90
C ARG A 254 8.94 3.71 -2.17
N ASN A 255 8.87 2.40 -2.00
CA ASN A 255 9.91 1.45 -2.34
C ASN A 255 9.33 0.08 -2.73
N MET A 256 10.08 -0.71 -3.50
CA MET A 256 9.59 -2.01 -3.99
C MET A 256 9.24 -2.98 -2.89
N GLY A 257 10.01 -3.03 -1.80
CA GLY A 257 9.69 -3.92 -0.69
C GLY A 257 8.31 -3.63 -0.08
N LEU A 258 7.98 -2.35 0.09
CA LEU A 258 6.71 -1.90 0.66
C LEU A 258 5.57 -2.14 -0.33
N ASP A 259 5.79 -1.78 -1.60
CA ASP A 259 4.74 -1.81 -2.60
C ASP A 259 4.39 -3.24 -3.03
N LEU A 260 5.38 -4.11 -3.23
CA LEU A 260 5.14 -5.52 -3.54
C LEU A 260 4.43 -6.23 -2.37
N SER A 261 4.76 -5.88 -1.12
CA SER A 261 4.08 -6.46 0.05
C SER A 261 2.60 -6.07 0.14
N LYS A 262 2.18 -4.93 -0.44
CA LYS A 262 0.76 -4.54 -0.52
C LYS A 262 0.00 -5.37 -1.55
N VAL A 263 0.64 -5.66 -2.69
CA VAL A 263 0.03 -6.39 -3.80
C VAL A 263 0.06 -7.91 -3.58
N PHE A 264 1.14 -8.40 -2.98
CA PHE A 264 1.37 -9.83 -2.69
C PHE A 264 1.54 -10.05 -1.17
N PRO A 265 0.46 -10.00 -0.38
CA PRO A 265 0.53 -10.09 1.08
C PRO A 265 1.13 -11.43 1.58
N ASP A 266 0.96 -12.52 0.82
CA ASP A 266 1.53 -13.83 1.15
C ASP A 266 3.05 -13.89 0.93
N GLU A 267 3.61 -12.97 0.15
CA GLU A 267 5.05 -12.81 -0.11
C GLU A 267 5.60 -11.53 0.57
N ALA A 268 4.88 -10.99 1.57
CA ALA A 268 5.23 -9.74 2.22
C ALA A 268 6.61 -9.80 2.88
N ILE A 269 7.40 -8.74 2.64
CA ILE A 269 8.76 -8.61 3.15
C ILE A 269 8.68 -7.98 4.54
N SER A 270 9.20 -8.70 5.53
CA SER A 270 9.16 -8.27 6.93
C SER A 270 9.85 -6.92 7.13
N GLN A 271 9.14 -5.97 7.74
CA GLN A 271 9.67 -4.65 8.09
C GLN A 271 10.68 -4.71 9.24
N GLU A 272 10.72 -5.82 9.99
CA GLU A 272 11.68 -6.07 11.08
C GLU A 272 13.10 -6.41 10.57
N LEU A 273 13.25 -6.68 9.27
CA LEU A 273 14.55 -6.95 8.67
C LEU A 273 15.44 -5.70 8.71
N SER A 274 16.74 -5.93 8.91
CA SER A 274 17.75 -4.88 8.70
C SER A 274 17.65 -4.33 7.28
N ASP A 275 18.03 -3.06 7.07
CA ASP A 275 17.92 -2.40 5.77
C ASP A 275 18.58 -3.19 4.64
N LYS A 276 19.72 -3.83 4.92
CA LYS A 276 20.44 -4.70 3.97
C LYS A 276 19.64 -5.95 3.63
N GLN A 277 19.12 -6.67 4.62
CA GLN A 277 18.29 -7.86 4.39
C GLN A 277 16.99 -7.52 3.67
N TYR A 278 16.35 -6.42 4.08
CA TYR A 278 15.13 -5.90 3.47
C TYR A 278 15.35 -5.57 2.00
N LYS A 279 16.38 -4.76 1.68
CA LYS A 279 16.70 -4.39 0.30
C LYS A 279 17.01 -5.62 -0.55
N LYS A 280 17.79 -6.57 -0.02
CA LYS A 280 18.11 -7.82 -0.72
C LYS A 280 16.87 -8.64 -1.04
N GLN A 281 15.97 -8.84 -0.06
CA GLN A 281 14.75 -9.60 -0.28
C GLN A 281 13.80 -8.86 -1.24
N ALA A 282 13.67 -7.54 -1.11
CA ALA A 282 12.91 -6.70 -2.02
C ALA A 282 13.41 -6.81 -3.45
N TYR A 283 14.73 -6.75 -3.66
CA TYR A 283 15.34 -6.96 -4.97
C TYR A 283 14.99 -8.32 -5.57
N GLN A 284 15.18 -9.39 -4.81
CA GLN A 284 14.92 -10.75 -5.28
C GLN A 284 13.46 -10.95 -5.68
N THR A 285 12.52 -10.47 -4.86
CA THR A 285 11.07 -10.55 -5.17
C THR A 285 10.73 -9.71 -6.39
N TYR A 286 11.22 -8.47 -6.44
CA TYR A 286 10.99 -7.54 -7.53
C TYR A 286 11.40 -8.12 -8.88
N ILE A 287 12.66 -8.56 -9.02
CA ILE A 287 13.16 -9.02 -10.32
C ILE A 287 12.55 -10.35 -10.73
N LYS A 288 12.24 -11.25 -9.79
CA LYS A 288 11.51 -12.49 -10.12
C LYS A 288 10.13 -12.19 -10.70
N LYS A 289 9.35 -11.29 -10.07
CA LYS A 289 8.02 -10.91 -10.57
C LYS A 289 8.11 -10.21 -11.94
N TYR A 290 9.08 -9.31 -12.10
CA TYR A 290 9.36 -8.65 -13.38
C TYR A 290 9.64 -9.67 -14.49
N LEU A 291 10.59 -10.58 -14.29
CA LEU A 291 10.99 -11.58 -15.30
C LEU A 291 9.88 -12.59 -15.63
N ARG A 292 8.99 -12.90 -14.68
CA ARG A 292 7.80 -13.73 -14.95
C ARG A 292 6.79 -13.03 -15.86
N CYS A 293 6.64 -11.71 -15.72
CA CYS A 293 5.83 -10.92 -16.66
C CYS A 293 6.48 -10.88 -18.05
N VAL A 294 7.79 -10.66 -18.12
CA VAL A 294 8.55 -10.69 -19.37
C VAL A 294 8.38 -12.01 -20.09
N LYS A 295 8.46 -13.15 -19.37
CA LYS A 295 8.26 -14.47 -19.99
C LYS A 295 6.87 -14.61 -20.61
N GLY A 296 5.85 -14.04 -19.97
CA GLY A 296 4.50 -13.97 -20.51
C GLY A 296 4.35 -13.07 -21.74
N VAL A 297 5.19 -12.04 -21.90
CA VAL A 297 5.27 -11.24 -23.13
C VAL A 297 5.89 -12.07 -24.25
N ASP A 298 7.04 -12.68 -24.02
CA ASP A 298 7.76 -13.47 -25.03
C ASP A 298 6.93 -14.62 -25.60
N ASP A 299 6.28 -15.41 -24.72
CA ASP A 299 5.44 -16.53 -25.15
C ASP A 299 4.24 -16.06 -25.99
N ASN A 300 3.75 -14.84 -25.77
CA ASN A 300 2.68 -14.26 -26.58
C ASN A 300 3.18 -13.67 -27.90
N VAL A 301 4.37 -13.07 -27.93
CA VAL A 301 5.06 -12.72 -29.19
C VAL A 301 5.25 -13.97 -30.04
N LYS A 302 5.62 -15.10 -29.44
CA LYS A 302 5.75 -16.40 -30.12
C LYS A 302 4.46 -16.80 -30.85
N ARG A 303 3.31 -16.64 -30.20
CA ARG A 303 2.01 -17.00 -30.80
C ARG A 303 1.72 -16.21 -32.08
N VAL A 304 2.03 -14.91 -32.09
CA VAL A 304 1.86 -14.05 -33.27
C VAL A 304 2.88 -14.41 -34.35
N VAL A 305 4.14 -14.66 -33.99
CA VAL A 305 5.19 -15.11 -34.91
C VAL A 305 4.82 -16.46 -35.56
N ASP A 306 4.34 -17.42 -34.77
CA ASP A 306 3.90 -18.73 -35.27
C ASP A 306 2.72 -18.58 -36.26
N TYR A 307 1.77 -17.68 -35.97
CA TYR A 307 0.68 -17.36 -36.89
C TYR A 307 1.21 -16.76 -38.20
N LEU A 308 2.11 -15.77 -38.13
CA LEU A 308 2.70 -15.16 -39.34
C LEU A 308 3.46 -16.18 -40.18
N LYS A 309 4.18 -17.13 -39.55
CA LYS A 309 4.87 -18.23 -40.24
C LYS A 309 3.87 -19.17 -40.91
N LYS A 310 2.81 -19.56 -40.20
CA LYS A 310 1.76 -20.44 -40.72
C LYS A 310 1.04 -19.85 -41.94
N GLU A 311 0.74 -18.55 -41.91
CA GLU A 311 0.02 -17.86 -42.99
C GLU A 311 0.96 -17.33 -44.11
N GLY A 312 2.26 -17.63 -44.06
CA GLY A 312 3.23 -17.18 -45.05
C GLY A 312 3.48 -15.67 -45.05
N LEU A 313 3.14 -14.97 -43.97
CA LEU A 313 3.28 -13.51 -43.83
C LEU A 313 4.62 -13.09 -43.22
N TYR A 314 5.33 -14.01 -42.55
CA TYR A 314 6.50 -13.71 -41.73
C TYR A 314 7.60 -12.95 -42.48
N ASP A 315 8.03 -13.44 -43.65
CA ASP A 315 9.12 -12.82 -44.44
C ASP A 315 8.71 -11.52 -45.14
N ASN A 316 7.41 -11.29 -45.34
CA ASN A 316 6.88 -10.03 -45.86
C ASN A 316 6.37 -9.09 -44.76
N THR A 317 6.82 -9.26 -43.51
CA THR A 317 6.46 -8.38 -42.39
C THR A 317 7.72 -7.77 -41.80
N VAL A 318 7.75 -6.44 -41.73
CA VAL A 318 8.70 -5.69 -40.89
C VAL A 318 8.23 -5.83 -39.44
N ILE A 319 8.97 -6.61 -38.65
CA ILE A 319 8.66 -6.83 -37.23
C ILE A 319 9.60 -5.95 -36.41
N ILE A 320 9.03 -5.03 -35.64
CA ILE A 320 9.75 -4.12 -34.77
C ILE A 320 9.36 -4.44 -33.34
N TYR A 321 10.34 -4.63 -32.46
CA TYR A 321 10.13 -4.85 -31.04
C TYR A 321 10.83 -3.79 -30.21
N THR A 322 10.11 -3.18 -29.27
CA THR A 322 10.65 -2.15 -28.36
C THR A 322 9.95 -2.13 -26.99
N GLY A 323 10.54 -1.39 -26.04
CA GLY A 323 9.85 -0.83 -24.88
C GLY A 323 9.27 0.54 -25.22
N ASP A 324 8.38 1.11 -24.41
CA ASP A 324 8.07 2.55 -24.51
C ASP A 324 9.17 3.42 -23.88
N GLN A 325 10.00 2.86 -23.02
CA GLN A 325 11.22 3.43 -22.44
C GLN A 325 12.11 2.26 -21.98
N GLY A 326 13.24 2.56 -21.32
CA GLY A 326 13.94 1.62 -20.45
C GLY A 326 13.38 1.62 -19.01
N PHE A 327 13.98 0.83 -18.13
CA PHE A 327 13.54 0.66 -16.74
C PHE A 327 14.69 0.32 -15.78
N MET A 328 14.62 0.85 -14.55
CA MET A 328 15.55 0.49 -13.47
C MET A 328 15.16 -0.86 -12.85
N LEU A 329 16.05 -1.83 -12.97
CA LEU A 329 15.97 -3.16 -12.36
C LEU A 329 16.91 -3.25 -11.15
N GLY A 330 16.93 -2.21 -10.32
CA GLY A 330 17.70 -2.09 -9.08
C GLY A 330 19.05 -1.39 -9.20
N GLU A 331 19.47 -1.02 -10.41
CA GLU A 331 20.63 -0.18 -10.63
C GLU A 331 20.50 1.12 -9.82
N HIS A 332 21.59 1.57 -9.20
CA HIS A 332 21.65 2.73 -8.32
C HIS A 332 20.72 2.68 -7.08
N ASP A 333 20.11 1.55 -6.71
CA ASP A 333 18.98 1.49 -5.76
C ASP A 333 17.78 2.34 -6.21
N TYR A 334 17.58 2.45 -7.52
CA TYR A 334 16.39 3.03 -8.13
C TYR A 334 15.44 1.94 -8.65
N ILE A 335 14.20 2.36 -8.81
CA ILE A 335 13.10 1.64 -9.45
C ILE A 335 12.44 2.61 -10.43
N ASP A 336 11.57 2.09 -11.29
CA ASP A 336 10.82 2.88 -12.27
C ASP A 336 11.71 3.49 -13.38
N LYS A 337 11.21 4.52 -14.06
CA LYS A 337 11.81 5.17 -15.24
C LYS A 337 12.14 6.64 -14.93
N ARG A 338 11.94 7.57 -15.88
CA ARG A 338 12.08 9.05 -15.75
C ARG A 338 13.49 9.62 -15.79
N TRP A 339 14.48 8.90 -15.29
CA TRP A 339 15.85 9.41 -15.28
C TRP A 339 16.42 9.53 -16.71
N ALA A 340 17.38 10.44 -16.91
CA ALA A 340 18.22 10.46 -18.11
C ALA A 340 19.35 9.43 -18.06
N TYR A 341 19.46 8.64 -16.99
CA TYR A 341 20.41 7.52 -16.88
C TYR A 341 20.15 6.43 -17.92
N GLU A 342 21.17 5.66 -18.28
CA GLU A 342 21.16 4.70 -19.39
C GLU A 342 20.02 3.68 -19.26
N GLU A 343 19.82 3.12 -18.08
CA GLU A 343 18.82 2.06 -17.88
C GLU A 343 17.40 2.50 -18.20
N THR A 344 17.09 3.79 -18.05
CA THR A 344 15.73 4.35 -18.25
C THR A 344 15.58 5.05 -19.59
N MET A 345 16.63 5.74 -20.03
CA MET A 345 16.61 6.47 -21.29
C MET A 345 16.69 5.49 -22.47
N ARG A 346 17.46 4.40 -22.36
CA ARG A 346 17.71 3.44 -23.44
C ARG A 346 16.57 2.46 -23.60
N MET A 347 15.96 2.47 -24.78
CA MET A 347 14.91 1.53 -25.18
C MET A 347 15.54 0.31 -25.85
N PRO A 348 15.01 -0.90 -25.62
CA PRO A 348 15.35 -2.00 -26.51
C PRO A 348 14.78 -1.72 -27.90
N MET A 349 15.56 -1.98 -28.96
CA MET A 349 15.12 -1.90 -30.34
C MET A 349 15.64 -3.08 -31.15
N ILE A 350 14.72 -3.87 -31.69
CA ILE A 350 14.98 -5.04 -32.53
C ILE A 350 14.12 -4.94 -33.78
N ILE A 351 14.72 -5.11 -34.95
CA ILE A 351 14.02 -4.98 -36.24
C ILE A 351 14.36 -6.17 -37.12
N ARG A 352 13.33 -6.89 -37.58
CA ARG A 352 13.48 -8.04 -38.46
C ARG A 352 12.73 -7.81 -39.76
N TYR A 353 13.47 -7.81 -40.87
CA TYR A 353 12.93 -7.81 -42.22
C TYR A 353 13.94 -8.37 -43.22
N PRO A 354 13.86 -9.66 -43.59
CA PRO A 354 14.93 -10.36 -44.31
C PRO A 354 15.16 -9.87 -45.74
N LYS A 355 14.21 -9.11 -46.32
CA LYS A 355 14.37 -8.56 -47.67
C LYS A 355 15.42 -7.44 -47.76
N SER A 356 15.66 -6.70 -46.67
CA SER A 356 16.63 -5.59 -46.68
C SER A 356 17.45 -5.43 -45.40
N VAL A 357 17.02 -5.95 -44.26
CA VAL A 357 17.79 -5.96 -43.02
C VAL A 357 18.58 -7.27 -42.92
N LYS A 358 19.90 -7.18 -42.90
CA LYS A 358 20.78 -8.34 -42.77
C LYS A 358 20.63 -9.01 -41.40
N ALA A 359 20.39 -10.31 -41.38
CA ALA A 359 20.28 -11.09 -40.14
C ALA A 359 21.57 -11.06 -39.31
N GLY A 360 21.42 -11.04 -37.98
CA GLY A 360 22.50 -10.99 -37.01
C GLY A 360 23.20 -9.63 -36.92
N SER A 361 22.64 -8.57 -37.49
CA SER A 361 23.25 -7.24 -37.49
C SER A 361 23.19 -6.61 -36.11
N LYS A 362 24.24 -5.88 -35.74
CA LYS A 362 24.31 -5.09 -34.51
C LYS A 362 24.76 -3.68 -34.87
N TYR A 363 23.98 -2.69 -34.45
CA TYR A 363 24.22 -1.30 -34.77
C TYR A 363 24.27 -0.43 -33.51
N ASP A 364 25.10 0.60 -33.55
CA ASP A 364 25.34 1.55 -32.46
C ASP A 364 25.07 3.01 -32.86
N PHE A 365 24.52 3.27 -34.05
CA PHE A 365 24.07 4.61 -34.41
C PHE A 365 22.95 5.08 -33.48
N ILE A 366 22.90 6.39 -33.20
CA ILE A 366 21.92 6.96 -32.27
C ILE A 366 20.61 7.18 -33.02
N ASN A 367 19.52 6.77 -32.38
CA ASN A 367 18.16 7.04 -32.82
C ASN A 367 17.25 7.25 -31.60
N GLU A 368 16.13 7.94 -31.81
CA GLU A 368 15.17 8.27 -30.78
C GLU A 368 13.76 7.78 -31.14
N ASN A 369 12.88 7.68 -30.14
CA ASN A 369 11.49 7.24 -30.37
C ASN A 369 10.67 8.15 -31.31
N VAL A 370 11.10 9.39 -31.56
CA VAL A 370 10.55 10.27 -32.60
C VAL A 370 10.87 9.80 -34.02
N ASP A 371 11.93 9.02 -34.20
CA ASP A 371 12.41 8.49 -35.49
C ASP A 371 11.62 7.25 -35.94
N PHE A 372 10.82 6.66 -35.04
CA PHE A 372 10.12 5.40 -35.29
C PHE A 372 9.00 5.56 -36.33
N ALA A 373 8.22 6.65 -36.24
CA ALA A 373 7.17 6.93 -37.21
C ALA A 373 7.73 7.17 -38.63
N PRO A 374 8.72 8.05 -38.84
CA PRO A 374 9.45 8.17 -40.09
C PRO A 374 9.95 6.83 -40.64
N THR A 375 10.56 6.00 -39.78
CA THR A 375 11.14 4.71 -40.20
C THR A 375 10.06 3.72 -40.66
N MET A 376 8.93 3.62 -39.94
CA MET A 376 7.80 2.78 -40.38
C MET A 376 7.18 3.28 -41.69
N LEU A 377 7.09 4.59 -41.87
CA LEU A 377 6.60 5.19 -43.12
C LEU A 377 7.52 4.89 -44.31
N ASP A 378 8.83 4.95 -44.11
CA ASP A 378 9.82 4.64 -45.15
C ASP A 378 9.80 3.15 -45.55
N PHE A 379 9.61 2.23 -44.60
CA PHE A 379 9.34 0.83 -44.93
C PHE A 379 8.04 0.63 -45.73
N ALA A 380 7.04 1.50 -45.52
CA ALA A 380 5.80 1.52 -46.31
C ALA A 380 5.95 2.23 -47.67
N GLY A 381 7.12 2.80 -47.98
CA GLY A 381 7.38 3.56 -49.20
C GLY A 381 6.80 4.99 -49.16
N VAL A 382 6.62 5.54 -47.96
CA VAL A 382 6.06 6.89 -47.72
C VAL A 382 7.18 7.82 -47.26
N ALA A 383 7.33 8.95 -47.94
CA ALA A 383 8.27 10.00 -47.53
C ALA A 383 7.87 10.59 -46.16
N THR A 384 8.87 10.94 -45.35
CA THR A 384 8.63 11.54 -44.03
C THR A 384 7.98 12.92 -44.18
N PRO A 385 6.80 13.16 -43.59
CA PRO A 385 6.15 14.48 -43.66
C PRO A 385 6.97 15.56 -42.91
N GLU A 386 6.98 16.79 -43.44
CA GLU A 386 7.76 17.91 -42.87
C GLU A 386 7.39 18.28 -41.43
N TYR A 387 6.18 17.93 -40.98
CA TYR A 387 5.75 18.19 -39.60
C TYR A 387 6.34 17.19 -38.59
N MET A 388 6.92 16.07 -39.04
CA MET A 388 7.64 15.15 -38.16
C MET A 388 9.07 15.66 -37.95
N GLN A 389 9.52 15.70 -36.70
CA GLN A 389 10.87 16.13 -36.33
C GLN A 389 11.88 14.98 -36.32
N GLY A 390 11.40 13.73 -36.23
CA GLY A 390 12.24 12.55 -36.38
C GLY A 390 12.67 12.30 -37.82
N SER A 391 13.66 11.45 -38.01
CA SER A 391 14.18 11.02 -39.32
C SER A 391 14.17 9.50 -39.45
N SER A 392 13.95 8.97 -40.66
CA SER A 392 14.03 7.52 -40.89
C SER A 392 15.47 7.05 -40.71
N PHE A 393 15.66 5.91 -40.06
CA PHE A 393 16.98 5.24 -39.97
C PHE A 393 17.03 3.93 -40.77
N LYS A 394 16.13 3.77 -41.74
CA LYS A 394 16.08 2.57 -42.61
C LYS A 394 17.36 2.42 -43.44
N ASP A 395 17.89 3.51 -43.99
CA ASP A 395 19.13 3.48 -44.77
C ASP A 395 20.30 2.93 -43.95
N GLU A 396 20.43 3.32 -42.68
CA GLU A 396 21.43 2.80 -41.76
C GLU A 396 21.23 1.30 -41.49
N LEU A 397 19.98 0.83 -41.39
CA LEU A 397 19.67 -0.60 -41.21
C LEU A 397 20.08 -1.45 -42.42
N GLU A 398 19.82 -0.94 -43.63
CA GLU A 398 20.06 -1.67 -44.89
C GLU A 398 21.52 -1.63 -45.31
N THR A 399 22.19 -0.49 -45.10
CA THR A 399 23.59 -0.30 -45.54
C THR A 399 24.62 -0.62 -44.45
N GLY A 400 24.21 -0.58 -43.18
CA GLY A 400 25.09 -0.68 -42.03
C GLY A 400 26.05 0.51 -41.87
N LYS A 401 25.76 1.65 -42.50
CA LYS A 401 26.61 2.85 -42.48
C LYS A 401 25.83 4.08 -42.03
N GLU A 402 26.43 4.86 -41.15
CA GLU A 402 25.96 6.20 -40.82
C GLU A 402 26.15 7.15 -42.02
N ASN A 403 25.23 8.07 -42.18
CA ASN A 403 25.23 9.12 -43.20
C ASN A 403 25.25 10.52 -42.54
N ALA A 404 25.23 11.58 -43.34
CA ALA A 404 25.29 12.95 -42.82
C ALA A 404 24.07 13.37 -42.00
N SER A 405 22.92 12.71 -42.15
CA SER A 405 21.70 12.93 -41.36
C SER A 405 21.60 12.06 -40.11
N THR A 406 22.50 11.08 -39.92
CA THR A 406 22.50 10.23 -38.73
C THR A 406 22.78 11.05 -37.48
N LYS A 407 21.89 10.94 -36.48
CA LYS A 407 22.02 11.69 -35.23
C LYS A 407 23.31 11.33 -34.51
N GLN A 408 24.01 12.36 -34.04
CA GLN A 408 25.23 12.22 -33.24
C GLN A 408 24.97 12.32 -31.73
N ALA A 409 23.75 12.73 -31.33
CA ALA A 409 23.31 12.79 -29.96
C ALA A 409 21.79 12.61 -29.84
N ALA A 410 21.34 12.02 -28.74
CA ALA A 410 19.93 11.97 -28.34
C ALA A 410 19.61 13.09 -27.34
N TYR A 411 18.42 13.66 -27.44
CA TYR A 411 17.89 14.67 -26.53
C TYR A 411 16.87 14.04 -25.58
N TYR A 412 16.93 14.45 -24.33
CA TYR A 412 16.00 13.99 -23.31
C TYR A 412 15.42 15.17 -22.54
N HIS A 413 14.12 15.14 -22.29
CA HIS A 413 13.45 16.09 -21.41
C HIS A 413 12.37 15.40 -20.57
N TYR A 414 12.59 15.35 -19.26
CA TYR A 414 11.60 14.94 -18.27
C TYR A 414 10.98 16.16 -17.58
N TRP A 415 9.69 16.38 -17.83
CA TRP A 415 8.96 17.60 -17.47
C TRP A 415 8.34 17.59 -16.06
N MET A 416 8.19 16.42 -15.45
CA MET A 416 7.37 16.28 -14.23
C MET A 416 8.24 16.33 -12.97
N ASN A 417 8.26 17.46 -12.27
CA ASN A 417 9.06 17.58 -11.06
C ASN A 417 8.40 16.92 -9.84
N MET A 418 9.14 16.04 -9.16
CA MET A 418 8.78 15.39 -7.89
C MET A 418 7.43 14.65 -7.91
N PHE A 419 7.02 14.15 -9.08
CA PHE A 419 5.72 13.51 -9.27
C PHE A 419 5.80 11.98 -9.29
N HIS A 420 4.93 11.31 -8.51
CA HIS A 420 4.81 9.87 -8.31
C HIS A 420 6.04 9.09 -7.81
N HIS A 421 7.24 9.38 -8.31
CA HIS A 421 8.50 8.68 -8.01
C HIS A 421 9.64 9.62 -7.54
N ASP A 422 9.30 10.86 -7.22
CA ASP A 422 10.19 11.81 -6.57
C ASP A 422 11.47 12.15 -7.36
N ASN A 423 11.38 12.14 -8.69
CA ASN A 423 12.45 12.55 -9.59
C ASN A 423 12.41 14.07 -9.83
N PRO A 424 13.55 14.80 -9.79
CA PRO A 424 13.59 16.17 -10.25
C PRO A 424 13.40 16.24 -11.77
N ALA A 425 12.77 17.31 -12.25
CA ALA A 425 12.67 17.57 -13.69
C ALA A 425 14.05 17.95 -14.28
N HIS A 426 14.33 17.49 -15.50
CA HIS A 426 15.66 17.60 -16.09
C HIS A 426 15.67 17.48 -17.63
N ILE A 427 16.71 18.04 -18.22
CA ILE A 427 17.08 17.89 -19.64
C ILE A 427 18.43 17.18 -19.75
N ALA A 428 18.69 16.49 -20.87
CA ALA A 428 19.99 15.89 -21.13
C ALA A 428 20.32 15.80 -22.62
N ILE A 429 21.62 15.74 -22.90
CA ILE A 429 22.20 15.32 -24.18
C ILE A 429 23.02 14.05 -23.97
N ARG A 430 22.83 13.07 -24.86
CA ARG A 430 23.52 11.77 -24.84
C ARG A 430 24.21 11.52 -26.18
N THR A 431 25.53 11.67 -26.22
CA THR A 431 26.40 11.28 -27.37
C THR A 431 26.93 9.86 -27.17
N LYS A 432 27.48 9.23 -28.22
CA LYS A 432 28.02 7.85 -28.13
C LYS A 432 28.96 7.61 -26.94
N THR A 433 29.66 8.65 -26.49
CA THR A 433 30.72 8.54 -25.47
C THR A 433 30.40 9.27 -24.17
N HIS A 434 29.48 10.24 -24.15
CA HIS A 434 29.24 11.08 -22.98
C HIS A 434 27.77 11.41 -22.79
N LYS A 435 27.40 11.73 -21.55
CA LYS A 435 26.09 12.24 -21.20
C LYS A 435 26.20 13.45 -20.29
N LEU A 436 25.52 14.53 -20.64
CA LEU A 436 25.41 15.74 -19.84
C LEU A 436 23.95 15.96 -19.45
N ILE A 437 23.68 16.13 -18.16
CA ILE A 437 22.33 16.24 -17.58
C ILE A 437 22.24 17.56 -16.81
N MET A 438 21.15 18.31 -17.00
CA MET A 438 20.79 19.46 -16.18
C MET A 438 19.47 19.19 -15.47
N PHE A 439 19.53 19.05 -14.15
CA PHE A 439 18.35 19.08 -13.30
C PHE A 439 17.98 20.53 -13.05
N TYR A 440 16.78 20.94 -13.45
CA TYR A 440 16.27 22.30 -13.24
C TYR A 440 15.17 22.37 -12.17
N GLY A 441 14.64 21.22 -11.75
CA GLY A 441 13.93 21.10 -10.47
C GLY A 441 12.58 21.80 -10.37
N SER A 442 11.91 22.06 -11.51
CA SER A 442 10.57 22.67 -11.58
C SER A 442 9.70 21.99 -12.64
N SER A 443 8.37 22.14 -12.55
CA SER A 443 7.46 21.66 -13.61
C SER A 443 7.08 22.83 -14.51
N TRP A 444 6.08 23.63 -14.11
CA TRP A 444 5.50 24.73 -14.90
C TRP A 444 5.69 26.09 -14.22
N SER A 445 6.81 26.28 -13.52
CA SER A 445 7.13 27.51 -12.78
C SER A 445 8.58 27.93 -13.05
N ASN A 446 8.85 29.22 -12.93
CA ASN A 446 10.20 29.79 -12.97
C ASN A 446 10.92 29.77 -11.60
N GLU A 447 10.35 29.14 -10.57
CA GLU A 447 11.03 28.91 -9.30
C GLU A 447 11.35 27.42 -9.10
N PRO A 448 12.63 27.05 -8.86
CA PRO A 448 13.02 25.66 -8.60
C PRO A 448 12.59 25.19 -7.20
N LEU A 449 11.89 24.05 -7.15
CA LEU A 449 11.52 23.38 -5.90
C LEU A 449 12.69 22.55 -5.35
N THR A 450 13.43 21.88 -6.23
CA THR A 450 14.65 21.12 -5.93
C THR A 450 15.87 21.85 -6.50
N PRO A 451 17.07 21.67 -5.95
CA PRO A 451 18.22 22.48 -6.35
C PRO A 451 18.67 22.18 -7.78
N PRO A 452 18.87 23.18 -8.65
CA PRO A 452 19.41 22.96 -9.98
C PRO A 452 20.87 22.50 -9.95
N ALA A 453 21.25 21.58 -10.84
CA ALA A 453 22.61 21.09 -10.94
C ALA A 453 22.91 20.38 -12.26
N TRP A 454 24.20 20.39 -12.62
CA TRP A 454 24.72 19.64 -13.75
C TRP A 454 25.41 18.32 -13.34
N GLU A 455 25.32 17.34 -14.22
CA GLU A 455 26.05 16.06 -14.14
C GLU A 455 26.66 15.73 -15.50
N LEU A 456 27.88 15.16 -15.50
CA LEU A 456 28.58 14.68 -16.69
C LEU A 456 29.11 13.26 -16.45
N TYR A 457 28.84 12.34 -17.37
CA TYR A 457 29.34 10.96 -17.33
C TYR A 457 30.09 10.60 -18.62
N ASP A 458 31.26 9.98 -18.48
CA ASP A 458 32.05 9.35 -19.58
C ASP A 458 31.57 7.90 -19.71
N LEU A 459 30.72 7.62 -20.69
CA LEU A 459 30.04 6.32 -20.84
C LEU A 459 30.96 5.23 -21.39
N VAL A 460 32.14 5.59 -21.87
CA VAL A 460 33.15 4.60 -22.30
C VAL A 460 33.87 4.05 -21.08
N LYS A 461 34.26 4.91 -20.14
CA LYS A 461 34.96 4.51 -18.91
C LYS A 461 34.02 4.13 -17.77
N ASP A 462 32.83 4.72 -17.75
CA ASP A 462 31.82 4.59 -16.71
C ASP A 462 30.43 4.31 -17.32
N PRO A 463 30.24 3.13 -17.94
CA PRO A 463 28.98 2.76 -18.58
C PRO A 463 27.82 2.57 -17.58
N SER A 464 28.11 2.56 -16.28
CA SER A 464 27.12 2.47 -15.20
C SER A 464 26.93 3.79 -14.47
N GLU A 465 27.45 4.90 -15.02
CA GLU A 465 27.22 6.27 -14.56
C GLU A 465 27.49 6.47 -13.05
N MET A 466 28.54 5.85 -12.53
CA MET A 466 28.90 5.86 -11.10
C MET A 466 29.77 7.02 -10.66
N ASN A 467 30.24 7.85 -11.60
CA ASN A 467 31.18 8.92 -11.33
C ASN A 467 30.84 10.18 -12.14
N ASN A 468 30.17 11.12 -11.49
CA ASN A 468 29.92 12.44 -12.04
C ASN A 468 31.25 13.22 -12.16
N VAL A 469 31.70 13.46 -13.39
CA VAL A 469 32.97 14.13 -13.69
C VAL A 469 32.81 15.59 -14.12
N TYR A 470 31.65 16.20 -13.86
CA TYR A 470 31.36 17.58 -14.28
C TYR A 470 32.39 18.60 -13.74
N ASP A 471 32.79 18.49 -12.47
CA ASP A 471 33.70 19.45 -11.84
C ASP A 471 35.19 19.19 -12.12
N LYS A 472 35.54 18.26 -13.00
CA LYS A 472 36.94 18.02 -13.36
C LYS A 472 37.43 19.06 -14.36
N SER A 473 38.56 19.70 -14.05
CA SER A 473 39.15 20.75 -14.87
C SER A 473 39.48 20.31 -16.30
N GLU A 474 39.80 19.03 -16.52
CA GLU A 474 40.04 18.52 -17.89
C GLU A 474 38.79 18.51 -18.78
N ASN A 475 37.58 18.62 -18.22
CA ASN A 475 36.31 18.51 -18.95
C ASN A 475 35.71 19.86 -19.37
N VAL A 476 36.33 20.99 -19.03
CA VAL A 476 35.75 22.33 -19.28
C VAL A 476 35.37 22.55 -20.75
N GLU A 477 36.27 22.22 -21.68
CA GLU A 477 36.01 22.40 -23.11
C GLU A 477 34.94 21.44 -23.64
N LEU A 478 34.94 20.19 -23.15
CA LEU A 478 33.92 19.19 -23.49
C LEU A 478 32.54 19.63 -22.99
N ILE A 479 32.44 20.12 -21.74
CA ILE A 479 31.19 20.63 -21.17
C ILE A 479 30.66 21.79 -22.01
N LYS A 480 31.53 22.73 -22.40
CA LYS A 480 31.15 23.84 -23.26
C LYS A 480 30.58 23.33 -24.59
N GLN A 481 31.27 22.40 -25.26
CA GLN A 481 30.81 21.81 -26.52
C GLN A 481 29.45 21.11 -26.38
N LEU A 482 29.26 20.31 -25.32
CA LEU A 482 28.00 19.60 -25.06
C LEU A 482 26.86 20.56 -24.69
N LYS A 483 27.13 21.63 -23.93
CA LYS A 483 26.15 22.70 -23.65
C LYS A 483 25.76 23.41 -24.94
N ASP A 484 26.71 23.80 -25.78
CA ASP A 484 26.43 24.48 -27.05
C ASP A 484 25.55 23.60 -27.97
N GLN A 485 25.85 22.29 -28.06
CA GLN A 485 25.00 21.33 -28.78
C GLN A 485 23.60 21.18 -28.15
N LEU A 486 23.52 21.03 -26.83
CA LEU A 486 22.23 20.90 -26.12
C LEU A 486 21.37 22.16 -26.31
N LYS A 487 21.97 23.35 -26.30
CA LYS A 487 21.28 24.62 -26.56
C LYS A 487 20.72 24.65 -27.98
N GLN A 488 21.49 24.22 -28.98
CA GLN A 488 21.03 24.14 -30.36
C GLN A 488 19.87 23.13 -30.51
N MET A 489 19.99 21.93 -29.93
CA MET A 489 18.92 20.93 -29.94
C MET A 489 17.62 21.48 -29.33
N ARG A 490 17.71 22.23 -28.23
CA ARG A 490 16.52 22.86 -27.61
C ARG A 490 15.83 23.85 -28.55
N ALA A 491 16.59 24.67 -29.27
CA ALA A 491 16.05 25.63 -30.24
C ALA A 491 15.41 24.92 -31.46
N ASP A 492 16.07 23.87 -31.96
CA ASP A 492 15.59 23.06 -33.07
C ASP A 492 14.27 22.35 -32.72
N TYR A 493 14.18 21.86 -31.48
CA TYR A 493 13.02 21.09 -30.99
C TYR A 493 11.93 21.94 -30.33
N LYS A 494 12.08 23.27 -30.31
CA LYS A 494 11.14 24.25 -29.72
C LYS A 494 10.95 24.07 -28.20
N GLU A 495 11.99 23.62 -27.53
CA GLU A 495 12.05 23.37 -26.09
C GLU A 495 12.44 24.63 -25.30
N ASP A 496 13.05 25.62 -25.96
CA ASP A 496 13.45 26.92 -25.39
C ASP A 496 12.38 28.02 -25.55
N ASP A 497 11.17 27.65 -25.95
CA ASP A 497 10.05 28.58 -26.11
C ASP A 497 9.70 29.26 -24.77
N LYS A 498 9.57 30.60 -24.78
CA LYS A 498 9.28 31.42 -23.59
C LYS A 498 7.92 31.13 -22.96
N LYS A 499 7.02 30.42 -23.65
CA LYS A 499 5.78 29.92 -23.04
C LYS A 499 6.03 28.93 -21.89
N PHE A 500 7.24 28.39 -21.80
CA PHE A 500 7.65 27.46 -20.76
C PHE A 500 8.47 28.18 -19.67
N PRO A 501 7.86 28.53 -18.52
CA PRO A 501 8.50 29.43 -17.54
C PRO A 501 9.74 28.83 -16.88
N PHE A 502 9.87 27.50 -16.83
CA PHE A 502 11.08 26.86 -16.29
C PHE A 502 12.34 27.10 -17.14
N ASN A 503 12.19 27.59 -18.38
CA ASN A 503 13.33 27.98 -19.21
C ASN A 503 14.14 29.11 -18.58
N GLU A 504 13.50 30.00 -17.80
CA GLU A 504 14.21 31.03 -17.01
C GLU A 504 15.17 30.36 -16.01
N ILE A 505 14.76 29.28 -15.34
CA ILE A 505 15.64 28.54 -14.41
C ILE A 505 16.81 27.91 -15.16
N ILE A 506 16.55 27.33 -16.33
CA ILE A 506 17.61 26.70 -17.13
C ILE A 506 18.64 27.75 -17.59
N GLU A 507 18.17 28.94 -17.98
CA GLU A 507 19.04 30.07 -18.36
C GLU A 507 19.82 30.61 -17.16
N ASP A 508 19.15 30.83 -16.02
CA ASP A 508 19.75 31.35 -14.78
C ASP A 508 20.87 30.45 -14.23
N PHE A 509 20.76 29.13 -14.41
CA PHE A 509 21.74 28.14 -13.94
C PHE A 509 22.54 27.51 -15.09
N TRP A 510 22.56 28.14 -16.27
CA TRP A 510 23.22 27.58 -17.44
C TRP A 510 24.74 27.58 -17.28
N ASP A 511 25.33 28.68 -16.82
CA ASP A 511 26.77 28.81 -16.64
C ASP A 511 27.25 28.02 -15.42
N TYR A 512 26.46 28.02 -14.35
CA TYR A 512 26.67 27.23 -13.13
C TYR A 512 27.94 27.61 -12.37
N ASP A 513 28.12 28.92 -12.19
CA ASP A 513 29.25 29.53 -11.49
C ASP A 513 29.13 29.41 -9.95
N GLU A 514 30.00 30.10 -9.21
CA GLU A 514 29.96 30.09 -7.74
C GLU A 514 28.67 30.68 -7.16
N GLU A 515 28.07 31.68 -7.80
CA GLU A 515 26.83 32.30 -7.35
C GLU A 515 25.66 31.33 -7.54
N ASP A 516 25.59 30.68 -8.70
CA ASP A 516 24.57 29.67 -9.00
C ASP A 516 24.65 28.49 -8.04
N ARG A 517 25.86 28.03 -7.74
CA ARG A 517 26.09 26.96 -6.75
C ARG A 517 25.62 27.36 -5.36
N ARG A 518 25.82 28.62 -4.95
CA ARG A 518 25.29 29.15 -3.68
C ARG A 518 23.76 29.16 -3.67
N LYS A 519 23.11 29.60 -4.76
CA LYS A 519 21.64 29.56 -4.91
C LYS A 519 21.12 28.11 -4.84
N ALA A 520 21.75 27.18 -5.56
CA ALA A 520 21.41 25.76 -5.50
C ALA A 520 21.55 25.20 -4.07
N LEU A 521 22.59 25.56 -3.34
CA LEU A 521 22.76 25.17 -1.93
C LEU A 521 21.62 25.67 -1.04
N GLU A 522 21.18 26.91 -1.21
CA GLU A 522 20.04 27.47 -0.46
C GLU A 522 18.73 26.74 -0.77
N ILE A 523 18.48 26.44 -2.05
CA ILE A 523 17.32 25.65 -2.48
C ILE A 523 17.39 24.24 -1.88
N SER A 524 18.56 23.60 -1.88
CA SER A 524 18.77 22.28 -1.27
C SER A 524 18.39 22.28 0.21
N LYS A 525 18.92 23.25 0.98
CA LYS A 525 18.62 23.40 2.41
C LYS A 525 17.13 23.64 2.67
N ARG A 526 16.50 24.52 1.88
CA ARG A 526 15.06 24.81 1.96
C ARG A 526 14.23 23.56 1.67
N PHE A 527 14.57 22.82 0.62
CA PHE A 527 13.87 21.59 0.25
C PHE A 527 14.10 20.47 1.28
N ALA A 528 15.31 20.34 1.82
CA ALA A 528 15.62 19.41 2.91
C ALA A 528 14.78 19.70 4.16
N ALA A 529 14.59 20.97 4.51
CA ALA A 529 13.76 21.40 5.63
C ALA A 529 12.24 21.24 5.40
N SER A 530 11.80 21.11 4.15
CA SER A 530 10.37 20.91 3.84
C SER A 530 9.84 19.57 4.39
N PRO A 531 8.62 19.53 4.96
CA PRO A 531 8.01 18.26 5.35
C PRO A 531 7.86 17.36 4.13
N MET A 532 8.19 16.06 4.26
CA MET A 532 7.91 15.10 3.19
C MET A 532 6.42 15.12 2.85
N LYS A 533 6.09 14.97 1.56
CA LYS A 533 4.71 14.83 1.09
C LYS A 533 4.01 13.75 1.92
N GLU A 534 2.96 14.18 2.63
CA GLU A 534 2.24 13.36 3.60
C GLU A 534 1.71 12.08 2.94
N ARG A 535 1.92 10.94 3.59
CA ARG A 535 1.41 9.63 3.13
C ARG A 535 -0.11 9.55 3.29
N TYR A 536 -0.67 10.30 4.24
CA TYR A 536 -2.09 10.34 4.54
C TYR A 536 -2.57 11.80 4.68
N SER A 537 -3.60 12.20 3.94
CA SER A 537 -4.25 13.51 4.07
C SER A 537 -5.31 13.53 5.18
N ALA A 538 -5.71 14.74 5.60
CA ALA A 538 -6.67 14.98 6.69
C ALA A 538 -8.15 14.78 6.27
N ASP A 539 -8.43 13.65 5.63
CA ASP A 539 -9.76 13.21 5.20
C ASP A 539 -9.95 11.71 5.45
N TRP A 540 -11.20 11.27 5.63
CA TRP A 540 -11.47 9.89 6.03
C TRP A 540 -11.13 8.86 4.96
N ASP A 541 -11.26 9.19 3.66
CA ASP A 541 -10.90 8.27 2.58
C ASP A 541 -9.39 7.94 2.65
N SER A 542 -8.56 8.95 2.86
CA SER A 542 -7.13 8.74 3.08
C SER A 542 -6.83 8.06 4.42
N LEU A 543 -7.42 8.50 5.53
CA LEU A 543 -7.12 7.96 6.87
C LEU A 543 -7.55 6.50 7.02
N ASP A 544 -8.73 6.13 6.50
CA ASP A 544 -9.27 4.77 6.57
C ASP A 544 -8.58 3.82 5.56
N SER A 545 -7.91 4.35 4.53
CA SER A 545 -7.08 3.54 3.62
C SER A 545 -5.84 2.95 4.30
N ARG A 546 -5.46 3.46 5.49
CA ARG A 546 -4.31 2.97 6.24
C ARG A 546 -4.56 1.52 6.70
N PRO A 547 -3.68 0.57 6.34
CA PRO A 547 -3.77 -0.79 6.84
C PRO A 547 -3.66 -0.84 8.38
N VAL A 548 -4.47 -1.69 9.00
CA VAL A 548 -4.36 -1.96 10.45
C VAL A 548 -3.08 -2.75 10.71
N PRO A 549 -2.24 -2.35 11.67
CA PRO A 549 -1.03 -3.10 12.02
C PRO A 549 -1.35 -4.56 12.35
N ALA A 550 -0.64 -5.49 11.71
CA ALA A 550 -0.96 -6.92 11.78
C ALA A 550 -0.94 -7.49 13.22
N TRP A 551 -0.13 -6.92 14.11
CA TRP A 551 -0.06 -7.35 15.52
C TRP A 551 -1.43 -7.25 16.22
N TYR A 552 -2.25 -6.25 15.86
CA TYR A 552 -3.51 -5.99 16.54
C TYR A 552 -4.53 -7.10 16.33
N ASN A 553 -4.66 -7.58 15.09
CA ASN A 553 -5.54 -8.71 14.76
C ASN A 553 -5.04 -10.03 15.36
N LYS A 554 -3.74 -10.16 15.61
CA LYS A 554 -3.14 -11.36 16.20
C LYS A 554 -3.24 -11.38 17.72
N ALA A 555 -3.40 -10.21 18.34
CA ALA A 555 -3.33 -10.00 19.78
C ALA A 555 -4.50 -10.64 20.55
N LYS A 556 -5.73 -10.47 20.07
CA LYS A 556 -7.00 -10.99 20.63
C LYS A 556 -7.39 -10.52 22.04
N PHE A 557 -6.45 -10.38 22.96
CA PHE A 557 -6.69 -10.05 24.34
C PHE A 557 -5.76 -8.94 24.83
N GLY A 558 -6.35 -7.91 25.44
CA GLY A 558 -5.64 -6.80 26.05
C GLY A 558 -6.23 -6.38 27.39
N ILE A 559 -5.44 -5.60 28.15
CA ILE A 559 -5.84 -5.04 29.44
C ILE A 559 -6.11 -3.56 29.31
N PHE A 560 -7.29 -3.13 29.74
CA PHE A 560 -7.61 -1.72 29.91
C PHE A 560 -7.39 -1.33 31.37
N ILE A 561 -6.95 -0.11 31.63
CA ILE A 561 -6.71 0.38 32.98
C ILE A 561 -7.33 1.76 33.12
N HIS A 562 -8.41 1.87 33.90
CA HIS A 562 -8.97 3.15 34.32
C HIS A 562 -8.49 3.50 35.72
N TRP A 563 -7.51 4.39 35.77
CA TRP A 563 -6.85 4.84 36.99
C TRP A 563 -6.61 6.34 36.93
N GLY A 564 -6.85 7.05 38.03
CA GLY A 564 -6.75 8.51 38.10
C GLY A 564 -7.31 9.03 39.42
N LEU A 565 -7.55 10.35 39.52
CA LEU A 565 -8.04 10.98 40.76
C LEU A 565 -9.33 10.34 41.28
N TYR A 566 -10.23 9.91 40.39
CA TYR A 566 -11.47 9.22 40.75
C TYR A 566 -11.25 7.87 41.46
N SER A 567 -10.05 7.27 41.39
CA SER A 567 -9.68 6.08 42.17
C SER A 567 -9.46 6.38 43.65
N VAL A 568 -9.34 7.64 44.05
CA VAL A 568 -9.26 8.05 45.47
C VAL A 568 -10.62 7.97 46.14
N PRO A 569 -11.71 8.60 45.66
CA PRO A 569 -13.03 8.38 46.24
C PRO A 569 -13.63 7.02 45.87
N ALA A 570 -13.31 6.49 44.68
CA ALA A 570 -13.64 5.15 44.21
C ALA A 570 -15.04 4.67 44.60
N PHE A 571 -16.07 5.47 44.31
CA PHE A 571 -17.44 5.16 44.72
C PHE A 571 -18.46 5.48 43.63
N ALA A 572 -19.30 4.51 43.32
CA ALA A 572 -20.56 4.72 42.62
C ALA A 572 -21.57 3.63 43.01
N PRO A 573 -22.87 3.86 42.84
CA PRO A 573 -23.87 2.80 42.98
C PRO A 573 -23.59 1.65 42.01
N HIS A 574 -23.95 0.43 42.41
CA HIS A 574 -23.86 -0.76 41.54
C HIS A 574 -24.47 -0.51 40.16
N GLY A 575 -23.86 -1.08 39.12
CA GLY A 575 -24.30 -0.90 37.74
C GLY A 575 -23.96 0.47 37.14
N THR A 576 -23.15 1.29 37.81
CA THR A 576 -22.74 2.61 37.33
C THR A 576 -21.24 2.87 37.51
N TYR A 577 -20.75 3.91 36.83
CA TYR A 577 -19.33 4.20 36.67
C TYR A 577 -18.77 5.08 37.77
N ALA A 578 -17.71 4.61 38.45
CA ALA A 578 -16.99 5.33 39.50
C ALA A 578 -16.03 6.39 38.96
N GLU A 579 -15.48 6.21 37.75
CA GLU A 579 -14.64 7.20 37.08
C GLU A 579 -15.40 8.46 36.64
N TRP A 580 -16.74 8.42 36.73
CA TRP A 580 -17.62 9.57 36.53
C TRP A 580 -17.91 10.37 37.81
N TYR A 581 -17.15 10.15 38.89
CA TYR A 581 -17.38 10.74 40.20
C TYR A 581 -17.54 12.27 40.14
N TRP A 582 -16.62 12.98 39.49
CA TRP A 582 -16.66 14.45 39.44
C TRP A 582 -17.91 14.97 38.72
N ASN A 583 -18.29 14.33 37.61
CA ASN A 583 -19.53 14.65 36.91
C ASN A 583 -20.76 14.39 37.79
N ALA A 584 -20.80 13.25 38.49
CA ALA A 584 -21.89 12.92 39.39
C ALA A 584 -21.97 13.91 40.58
N LEU A 585 -20.84 14.44 41.04
CA LEU A 585 -20.80 15.45 42.10
C LEU A 585 -21.38 16.79 41.62
N LYS A 586 -20.95 17.28 40.45
CA LYS A 586 -21.28 18.64 39.96
C LYS A 586 -22.57 18.75 39.13
N VAL A 587 -22.89 17.74 38.32
CA VAL A 587 -23.95 17.83 37.32
C VAL A 587 -25.19 17.09 37.77
N LYS A 588 -26.26 17.84 38.07
CA LYS A 588 -27.59 17.29 38.36
C LYS A 588 -28.29 16.86 37.06
N PRO A 589 -28.63 15.57 36.87
CA PRO A 589 -29.31 15.12 35.66
C PRO A 589 -30.72 15.72 35.53
N VAL A 590 -31.14 16.08 34.31
CA VAL A 590 -32.49 16.61 34.03
C VAL A 590 -33.29 15.66 33.13
N GLY A 591 -34.54 15.38 33.50
CA GLY A 591 -35.48 14.50 32.76
C GLY A 591 -35.55 13.06 33.32
N LYS A 592 -36.29 12.16 32.63
CA LYS A 592 -36.50 10.75 33.04
C LYS A 592 -35.23 9.89 32.88
N LYS A 593 -34.19 10.14 33.69
CA LYS A 593 -32.93 9.38 33.71
C LYS A 593 -32.61 8.88 35.12
N GLU A 594 -33.46 8.00 35.63
CA GLU A 594 -33.44 7.50 37.02
C GLU A 594 -32.07 6.98 37.46
N ILE A 595 -31.39 6.17 36.64
CA ILE A 595 -30.04 5.66 36.95
C ILE A 595 -29.02 6.79 37.14
N LYS A 596 -29.03 7.81 36.26
CA LYS A 596 -28.10 8.95 36.37
C LYS A 596 -28.41 9.78 37.60
N MET A 597 -29.69 10.00 37.89
CA MET A 597 -30.13 10.72 39.08
C MET A 597 -29.73 9.99 40.35
N SER A 598 -29.92 8.67 40.39
CA SER A 598 -29.50 7.81 41.51
C SER A 598 -28.00 7.92 41.76
N ARG A 599 -27.17 7.88 40.70
CA ARG A 599 -25.73 8.11 40.82
C ARG A 599 -25.40 9.48 41.41
N HIS A 600 -26.00 10.56 40.88
CA HIS A 600 -25.78 11.91 41.40
C HIS A 600 -26.10 12.02 42.89
N LEU A 601 -27.28 11.53 43.32
CA LEU A 601 -27.71 11.60 44.72
C LEU A 601 -26.80 10.80 45.64
N LYS A 602 -26.54 9.52 45.31
CA LYS A 602 -25.73 8.63 46.15
C LYS A 602 -24.25 9.06 46.21
N VAL A 603 -23.70 9.59 45.12
CA VAL A 603 -22.34 10.14 45.12
C VAL A 603 -22.26 11.38 46.02
N ASN A 604 -23.22 12.31 45.93
CA ASN A 604 -23.26 13.48 46.81
C ASN A 604 -23.44 13.11 48.28
N GLU A 605 -24.32 12.15 48.58
CA GLU A 605 -24.53 11.65 49.94
C GLU A 605 -23.24 11.03 50.50
N PHE A 606 -22.58 10.16 49.73
CA PHE A 606 -21.30 9.56 50.11
C PHE A 606 -20.21 10.63 50.29
N HIS A 607 -20.11 11.59 49.36
CA HIS A 607 -19.11 12.65 49.40
C HIS A 607 -19.26 13.51 50.65
N ASN A 608 -20.47 13.99 50.92
CA ASN A 608 -20.76 14.83 52.07
C ASN A 608 -20.52 14.11 53.40
N ARG A 609 -20.80 12.80 53.46
CA ARG A 609 -20.59 11.99 54.66
C ARG A 609 -19.12 11.67 54.92
N VAL A 610 -18.33 11.44 53.88
CA VAL A 610 -16.95 10.92 54.01
C VAL A 610 -15.91 12.03 53.98
N TYR A 611 -16.09 13.04 53.13
CA TYR A 611 -15.12 14.13 52.92
C TYR A 611 -15.64 15.49 53.40
N GLY A 612 -16.96 15.66 53.48
CA GLY A 612 -17.61 16.93 53.82
C GLY A 612 -18.04 17.71 52.59
N LYS A 613 -19.05 18.56 52.76
CA LYS A 613 -19.66 19.35 51.67
C LYS A 613 -18.73 20.39 51.04
N ASP A 614 -17.73 20.84 51.80
CA ASP A 614 -16.79 21.90 51.42
C ASP A 614 -15.51 21.34 50.79
N PHE A 615 -15.38 20.00 50.72
CA PHE A 615 -14.26 19.32 50.07
C PHE A 615 -14.48 19.29 48.54
N GLY A 616 -13.53 19.82 47.78
CA GLY A 616 -13.55 19.85 46.32
C GLY A 616 -13.14 18.52 45.70
N TYR A 617 -13.40 18.35 44.40
CA TYR A 617 -12.87 17.18 43.69
C TYR A 617 -11.36 17.30 43.46
N GLU A 618 -10.92 18.53 43.20
CA GLU A 618 -9.53 18.96 43.08
C GLU A 618 -8.68 18.64 44.33
N ASP A 619 -9.29 18.53 45.50
CA ASP A 619 -8.60 18.21 46.76
C ASP A 619 -8.17 16.73 46.83
N PHE A 620 -8.73 15.86 45.98
CA PHE A 620 -8.26 14.47 45.85
C PHE A 620 -6.87 14.36 45.24
N ARG A 621 -6.31 15.42 44.64
CA ARG A 621 -4.94 15.42 44.10
C ARG A 621 -3.91 15.03 45.14
N GLU A 622 -4.01 15.60 46.34
CA GLU A 622 -3.08 15.31 47.46
C GLU A 622 -3.26 13.89 48.04
N GLN A 623 -4.41 13.25 47.77
CA GLN A 623 -4.71 11.91 48.25
C GLN A 623 -4.45 10.81 47.19
N PHE A 624 -4.10 11.19 45.96
CA PHE A 624 -3.75 10.24 44.91
C PHE A 624 -2.26 9.90 44.97
N THR A 625 -1.85 9.22 46.04
CA THR A 625 -0.44 9.07 46.45
C THR A 625 0.32 7.97 45.70
N CYS A 626 -0.36 6.98 45.14
CA CYS A 626 0.27 5.88 44.36
C CYS A 626 1.44 5.18 45.07
N GLU A 627 1.45 5.17 46.41
CA GLU A 627 2.58 4.73 47.24
C GLU A 627 2.85 3.23 47.18
N MET A 628 1.85 2.45 46.76
CA MET A 628 1.94 1.01 46.53
C MET A 628 2.03 0.66 45.04
N PHE A 629 2.17 1.65 44.15
CA PHE A 629 2.30 1.41 42.71
C PHE A 629 3.69 0.85 42.35
N ASP A 630 3.71 -0.41 41.93
CA ASP A 630 4.85 -1.09 41.32
C ASP A 630 4.54 -1.43 39.84
N PRO A 631 5.15 -0.72 38.87
CA PRO A 631 4.91 -0.95 37.45
C PRO A 631 5.39 -2.34 36.98
N ASN A 632 6.42 -2.90 37.59
CA ASN A 632 6.95 -4.22 37.23
C ASN A 632 6.01 -5.34 37.71
N GLN A 633 5.44 -5.19 38.91
CA GLN A 633 4.41 -6.11 39.39
C GLN A 633 3.20 -6.12 38.45
N TRP A 634 2.73 -4.94 38.03
CA TRP A 634 1.62 -4.84 37.09
C TRP A 634 1.94 -5.51 35.75
N ALA A 635 3.11 -5.21 35.17
CA ALA A 635 3.54 -5.82 33.91
C ALA A 635 3.67 -7.35 34.00
N ASP A 636 4.16 -7.89 35.13
CA ASP A 636 4.21 -9.33 35.39
C ASP A 636 2.80 -9.96 35.43
N ILE A 637 1.84 -9.33 36.13
CA ILE A 637 0.45 -9.79 36.16
C ILE A 637 -0.16 -9.77 34.75
N PHE A 638 0.08 -8.72 33.97
CA PHE A 638 -0.44 -8.61 32.60
C PHE A 638 0.19 -9.65 31.67
N LYS A 639 1.48 -9.96 31.85
CA LYS A 639 2.15 -11.03 31.09
C LYS A 639 1.53 -12.37 31.44
N LYS A 640 1.40 -12.65 32.74
CA LYS A 640 0.81 -13.87 33.26
C LYS A 640 -0.65 -14.03 32.86
N SER A 641 -1.39 -12.96 32.60
CA SER A 641 -2.76 -13.03 32.11
C SER A 641 -2.89 -13.49 30.66
N GLY A 642 -1.78 -13.50 29.91
CA GLY A 642 -1.75 -13.80 28.49
C GLY A 642 -1.98 -12.58 27.58
N ALA A 643 -2.32 -11.41 28.14
CA ALA A 643 -2.57 -10.21 27.35
C ALA A 643 -1.40 -9.86 26.42
N LYS A 644 -1.73 -9.35 25.23
CA LYS A 644 -0.75 -8.92 24.21
C LYS A 644 -0.62 -7.42 24.09
N TYR A 645 -1.51 -6.66 24.74
CA TYR A 645 -1.42 -5.22 24.81
C TYR A 645 -2.08 -4.67 26.08
N VAL A 646 -1.67 -3.49 26.50
CA VAL A 646 -2.17 -2.76 27.67
C VAL A 646 -2.56 -1.35 27.23
N VAL A 647 -3.66 -0.81 27.76
CA VAL A 647 -4.15 0.54 27.48
C VAL A 647 -4.38 1.26 28.81
N LEU A 648 -3.52 2.22 29.14
CA LEU A 648 -3.67 3.04 30.36
C LEU A 648 -4.45 4.32 30.06
N THR A 649 -5.40 4.71 30.91
CA THR A 649 -5.99 6.06 30.91
C THR A 649 -4.94 7.12 31.21
N ALA A 650 -4.24 7.59 30.17
CA ALA A 650 -3.29 8.68 30.31
C ALA A 650 -4.02 9.95 30.78
N LYS A 651 -5.22 10.19 30.23
CA LYS A 651 -6.12 11.27 30.64
C LYS A 651 -7.57 10.83 30.48
N HIS A 652 -8.37 10.94 31.54
CA HIS A 652 -9.81 10.71 31.52
C HIS A 652 -10.60 12.03 31.37
N HIS A 653 -11.92 12.00 31.48
CA HIS A 653 -12.79 13.17 31.29
C HIS A 653 -12.65 14.26 32.37
N ASP A 654 -11.98 13.97 33.48
CA ASP A 654 -11.58 14.96 34.50
C ASP A 654 -10.37 15.81 34.05
N GLY A 655 -9.77 15.48 32.91
CA GLY A 655 -8.63 16.21 32.36
C GLY A 655 -7.32 16.06 33.14
N TYR A 656 -7.30 15.24 34.21
CA TYR A 656 -6.10 15.00 35.00
C TYR A 656 -5.18 14.06 34.25
N THR A 657 -3.93 14.47 34.05
CA THR A 657 -2.97 13.71 33.23
C THR A 657 -2.05 12.87 34.11
N LEU A 658 -1.83 11.60 33.74
CA LEU A 658 -0.93 10.67 34.43
C LEU A 658 0.54 10.80 33.99
N TRP A 659 0.87 11.96 33.42
CA TRP A 659 2.19 12.30 32.90
C TRP A 659 2.43 13.81 33.04
N PRO A 660 3.69 14.29 33.05
CA PRO A 660 3.94 15.72 33.19
C PRO A 660 3.38 16.45 31.97
N ASN A 661 2.41 17.34 32.20
CA ASN A 661 1.81 18.12 31.13
C ASN A 661 1.44 19.52 31.61
N LYS A 662 2.19 20.51 31.11
CA LYS A 662 2.00 21.92 31.45
C LYS A 662 0.66 22.48 30.97
N GLU A 663 0.08 21.93 29.90
CA GLU A 663 -1.17 22.45 29.33
C GLU A 663 -2.36 22.10 30.21
N ALA A 664 -2.35 20.91 30.82
CA ALA A 664 -3.31 20.51 31.84
C ALA A 664 -3.28 21.51 32.99
N SER A 665 -2.12 21.69 33.63
CA SER A 665 -1.97 22.59 34.78
C SER A 665 -2.31 24.05 34.44
N LYS A 666 -1.87 24.54 33.27
CA LYS A 666 -2.15 25.90 32.80
C LYS A 666 -3.64 26.14 32.57
N SER A 667 -4.35 25.19 31.96
CA SER A 667 -5.77 25.36 31.63
C SER A 667 -6.65 25.39 32.89
N PHE A 668 -6.34 24.56 33.89
CA PHE A 668 -7.05 24.53 35.18
C PHE A 668 -6.56 25.59 36.19
N GLY A 669 -5.42 26.22 35.94
CA GLY A 669 -4.85 27.26 36.82
C GLY A 669 -4.25 26.71 38.12
N MET A 670 -3.96 25.42 38.18
CA MET A 670 -3.39 24.71 39.32
C MET A 670 -2.64 23.46 38.83
N PRO A 671 -1.73 22.85 39.61
CA PRO A 671 -1.16 21.55 39.28
C PRO A 671 -2.25 20.51 38.94
N TRP A 672 -2.27 20.01 37.71
CA TRP A 672 -3.32 19.10 37.22
C TRP A 672 -2.74 17.89 36.50
N ASN A 673 -1.67 17.34 37.08
CA ASN A 673 -1.03 16.12 36.62
C ASN A 673 -0.28 15.42 37.76
N THR A 674 0.07 14.16 37.57
CA THR A 674 0.70 13.32 38.60
C THR A 674 2.14 13.67 38.97
N VAL A 675 2.80 14.53 38.19
CA VAL A 675 4.18 14.97 38.48
C VAL A 675 4.16 16.25 39.31
N ASP A 676 3.28 17.19 38.97
CA ASP A 676 3.19 18.48 39.66
C ASP A 676 2.29 18.40 40.93
N SER A 677 1.51 17.33 41.09
CA SER A 677 0.65 17.08 42.27
C SER A 677 0.46 15.59 42.53
N GLY A 678 0.07 15.22 43.75
CA GLY A 678 -0.13 13.82 44.14
C GLY A 678 1.18 13.03 44.25
N PRO A 679 1.43 12.02 43.39
CA PRO A 679 2.52 11.08 43.62
C PRO A 679 3.91 11.61 43.19
N GLY A 680 4.00 12.73 42.47
CA GLY A 680 5.26 13.26 41.94
C GLY A 680 5.91 12.37 40.88
N ARG A 681 5.12 11.56 40.16
CA ARG A 681 5.58 10.46 39.29
C ARG A 681 4.97 10.53 37.89
N ASP A 682 5.77 10.14 36.89
CA ASP A 682 5.34 9.99 35.49
C ASP A 682 4.83 8.57 35.26
N LEU A 683 3.58 8.33 35.65
CA LEU A 683 2.98 6.99 35.67
C LEU A 683 2.84 6.41 34.26
N CYS A 684 2.66 7.26 33.24
CA CYS A 684 2.69 6.84 31.84
C CYS A 684 4.06 6.28 31.42
N GLN A 685 5.17 6.94 31.80
CA GLN A 685 6.52 6.46 31.50
C GLN A 685 6.80 5.15 32.24
N GLU A 686 6.60 5.14 33.55
CA GLU A 686 6.97 4.03 34.42
C GLU A 686 6.25 2.73 34.04
N LEU A 687 4.92 2.79 33.84
CA LEU A 687 4.18 1.60 33.40
C LEU A 687 4.53 1.22 31.96
N GLY A 688 4.70 2.21 31.07
CA GLY A 688 5.02 1.96 29.68
C GLY A 688 6.35 1.25 29.49
N ASP A 689 7.36 1.59 30.28
CA ASP A 689 8.66 0.94 30.26
C ASP A 689 8.59 -0.48 30.83
N ALA A 690 7.89 -0.68 31.95
CA ALA A 690 7.70 -2.00 32.54
C ALA A 690 6.97 -2.96 31.58
N VAL A 691 5.87 -2.51 30.95
CA VAL A 691 5.12 -3.31 29.97
C VAL A 691 5.97 -3.67 28.74
N ARG A 692 6.83 -2.77 28.27
CA ARG A 692 7.73 -3.07 27.15
C ARG A 692 8.85 -4.03 27.57
N SER A 693 9.35 -3.91 28.80
CA SER A 693 10.48 -4.71 29.30
C SER A 693 10.16 -6.20 29.39
N VAL A 694 8.90 -6.58 29.64
CA VAL A 694 8.51 -7.99 29.78
C VAL A 694 8.50 -8.78 28.46
N GLY A 695 8.62 -8.07 27.32
CA GLY A 695 8.67 -8.62 25.97
C GLY A 695 7.33 -9.17 25.48
N GLY A 696 7.06 -8.98 24.18
CA GLY A 696 5.88 -9.57 23.53
C GLY A 696 4.53 -8.90 23.86
N MET A 697 4.56 -7.70 24.48
CA MET A 697 3.37 -6.92 24.82
C MET A 697 3.47 -5.50 24.26
N LYS A 698 2.35 -4.97 23.77
CA LYS A 698 2.25 -3.60 23.23
C LYS A 698 1.67 -2.65 24.26
N MET A 699 2.22 -1.44 24.35
CA MET A 699 1.71 -0.40 25.25
C MET A 699 0.91 0.64 24.46
N GLY A 700 -0.33 0.85 24.86
CA GLY A 700 -1.23 1.88 24.36
C GLY A 700 -1.72 2.79 25.48
N TYR A 701 -2.37 3.88 25.07
CA TYR A 701 -2.91 4.86 25.99
C TYR A 701 -4.31 5.28 25.56
N TYR A 702 -5.19 5.41 26.55
CA TYR A 702 -6.47 6.06 26.40
C TYR A 702 -6.30 7.57 26.58
N TYR A 703 -6.97 8.32 25.73
CA TYR A 703 -6.99 9.77 25.75
C TYR A 703 -8.41 10.28 25.53
N SER A 704 -8.98 10.90 26.56
CA SER A 704 -10.24 11.62 26.41
C SER A 704 -10.01 12.90 25.59
N ILE A 705 -10.65 13.04 24.43
CA ILE A 705 -10.58 14.27 23.62
C ILE A 705 -11.36 15.44 24.23
N TRP A 706 -12.09 15.18 25.32
CA TRP A 706 -12.87 16.18 26.04
C TRP A 706 -12.62 16.14 27.55
N ASP A 707 -12.56 17.32 28.16
CA ASP A 707 -12.45 17.51 29.62
C ASP A 707 -13.71 18.24 30.13
N TRP A 708 -14.47 17.61 31.03
CA TRP A 708 -15.81 18.08 31.41
C TRP A 708 -15.90 19.50 31.96
N PHE A 709 -14.84 19.96 32.64
CA PHE A 709 -14.86 21.23 33.36
C PHE A 709 -13.61 22.06 33.07
N ASN A 710 -12.97 21.84 31.92
CA ASN A 710 -11.80 22.62 31.56
C ASN A 710 -12.20 24.09 31.34
N PRO A 711 -11.56 25.07 32.02
CA PRO A 711 -11.94 26.48 31.90
C PRO A 711 -11.87 27.07 30.48
N TYR A 712 -11.15 26.43 29.55
CA TYR A 712 -11.06 26.85 28.16
C TYR A 712 -12.24 26.35 27.32
N ASP A 713 -13.11 25.50 27.87
CA ASP A 713 -14.38 25.06 27.28
C ASP A 713 -15.54 25.50 28.19
N ASP A 714 -16.53 26.23 27.65
CA ASP A 714 -17.61 26.81 28.44
C ASP A 714 -18.78 25.84 28.71
N ARG A 715 -18.57 24.55 28.45
CA ARG A 715 -19.57 23.51 28.68
C ARG A 715 -19.45 22.81 30.01
N ILE A 716 -20.51 22.96 30.80
CA ILE A 716 -20.78 22.17 32.02
C ILE A 716 -21.93 21.16 31.79
N ASP A 717 -22.76 21.34 30.74
CA ASP A 717 -23.92 20.47 30.43
C ASP A 717 -23.90 19.96 28.97
N ILE A 718 -23.91 18.63 28.81
CA ILE A 718 -24.01 17.87 27.55
C ILE A 718 -25.25 18.26 26.72
N LYS A 719 -26.25 18.95 27.30
CA LYS A 719 -27.48 19.38 26.63
C LYS A 719 -27.41 20.71 25.87
N LYS A 720 -26.41 21.57 26.05
CA LYS A 720 -26.25 22.74 25.15
C LYS A 720 -25.98 22.18 23.76
N LYS A 721 -26.92 22.30 22.80
CA LYS A 721 -26.66 21.90 21.39
C LYS A 721 -25.38 22.59 20.91
N ALA A 722 -24.60 21.95 20.01
CA ALA A 722 -23.34 22.50 19.50
C ALA A 722 -23.43 23.97 19.03
N LYS A 723 -24.60 24.37 18.52
CA LYS A 723 -24.92 25.75 18.12
C LYS A 723 -24.93 26.81 19.25
N TYR A 724 -24.86 26.42 20.52
CA TYR A 724 -24.84 27.34 21.67
C TYR A 724 -23.50 27.33 22.42
N ILE A 725 -22.46 26.76 21.82
CA ILE A 725 -21.09 26.76 22.35
C ILE A 725 -20.40 28.03 21.89
N ASP A 726 -19.61 28.65 22.77
CA ASP A 726 -18.62 29.63 22.36
C ASP A 726 -17.49 28.93 21.57
N MET A 727 -17.62 28.93 20.25
CA MET A 727 -16.62 28.32 19.35
C MET A 727 -15.23 28.93 19.50
N LYS A 728 -15.10 30.16 20.01
CA LYS A 728 -13.78 30.77 20.29
C LYS A 728 -13.11 30.08 21.46
N LYS A 729 -13.85 29.81 22.53
CA LYS A 729 -13.38 29.02 23.68
C LYS A 729 -13.09 27.57 23.30
N HIS A 730 -14.03 26.91 22.64
CA HIS A 730 -13.80 25.54 22.14
C HIS A 730 -12.56 25.41 21.26
N ASN A 731 -12.40 26.30 20.27
CA ASN A 731 -11.21 26.30 19.42
C ASN A 731 -9.92 26.58 20.21
N LYS A 732 -10.01 27.39 21.28
CA LYS A 732 -8.91 27.60 22.22
C LYS A 732 -8.56 26.30 22.96
N TYR A 733 -9.56 25.58 23.49
CA TYR A 733 -9.35 24.27 24.11
C TYR A 733 -8.67 23.28 23.16
N VAL A 734 -9.19 23.14 21.93
CA VAL A 734 -8.61 22.24 20.90
C VAL A 734 -7.16 22.58 20.63
N ARG A 735 -6.84 23.87 20.40
CA ARG A 735 -5.50 24.31 19.98
C ARG A 735 -4.49 24.40 21.12
N GLU A 736 -4.91 24.83 22.30
CA GLU A 736 -4.02 25.10 23.44
C GLU A 736 -3.99 23.98 24.47
N VAL A 737 -4.93 23.02 24.44
CA VAL A 737 -4.97 21.90 25.40
C VAL A 737 -4.92 20.56 24.66
N MET A 738 -5.94 20.25 23.85
CA MET A 738 -6.12 18.91 23.28
C MET A 738 -4.96 18.53 22.33
N TYR A 739 -4.67 19.36 21.33
CA TYR A 739 -3.59 19.11 20.37
C TYR A 739 -2.20 18.99 21.00
N PRO A 740 -1.74 19.94 21.84
CA PRO A 740 -0.40 19.86 22.42
C PRO A 740 -0.26 18.66 23.37
N GLN A 741 -1.28 18.37 24.19
CA GLN A 741 -1.30 17.16 25.03
C GLN A 741 -1.17 15.88 24.21
N PHE A 742 -1.99 15.76 23.17
CA PHE A 742 -1.99 14.57 22.31
C PHE A 742 -0.64 14.38 21.62
N ARG A 743 -0.08 15.46 21.05
CA ARG A 743 1.22 15.42 20.36
C ARG A 743 2.34 15.06 21.32
N GLU A 744 2.33 15.58 22.54
CA GLU A 744 3.31 15.24 23.56
C GLU A 744 3.19 13.76 23.96
N LEU A 745 1.97 13.27 24.21
CA LEU A 745 1.70 11.87 24.53
C LEU A 745 2.25 10.93 23.44
N VAL A 746 1.95 11.23 22.17
CA VAL A 746 2.42 10.46 21.01
C VAL A 746 3.94 10.51 20.89
N LYS A 747 4.53 11.70 20.96
CA LYS A 747 5.97 11.91 20.77
C LYS A 747 6.78 11.23 21.86
N LYS A 748 6.38 11.40 23.12
CA LYS A 748 7.11 10.93 24.28
C LYS A 748 6.94 9.43 24.48
N TYR A 749 5.69 8.95 24.47
CA TYR A 749 5.39 7.58 24.88
C TYR A 749 5.19 6.60 23.75
N LYS A 750 5.18 7.02 22.47
CA LYS A 750 5.11 6.12 21.29
C LYS A 750 4.03 5.01 21.46
N PRO A 751 2.75 5.39 21.60
CA PRO A 751 1.65 4.44 21.80
C PRO A 751 1.54 3.47 20.62
N ALA A 752 1.53 2.17 20.90
CA ALA A 752 1.12 1.15 19.93
C ALA A 752 -0.40 1.18 19.69
N LEU A 753 -1.18 1.66 20.66
CA LEU A 753 -2.63 1.85 20.52
C LEU A 753 -3.02 3.19 21.14
N ILE A 754 -3.89 3.94 20.47
CA ILE A 754 -4.54 5.11 21.03
C ILE A 754 -6.05 4.87 21.08
N PHE A 755 -6.59 4.81 22.28
CA PHE A 755 -8.02 4.68 22.52
C PHE A 755 -8.59 6.08 22.80
N SER A 756 -9.21 6.69 21.79
CA SER A 756 -9.91 7.97 21.97
C SER A 756 -11.28 7.75 22.62
N ASP A 757 -11.81 8.74 23.33
CA ASP A 757 -13.17 8.76 23.87
C ASP A 757 -13.56 10.20 24.24
N GLY A 758 -14.82 10.47 24.59
CA GLY A 758 -15.31 11.85 24.81
C GLY A 758 -16.06 12.45 23.61
N ASP A 759 -16.10 11.72 22.50
CA ASP A 759 -16.59 12.16 21.20
C ASP A 759 -18.12 12.10 21.03
N TRP A 760 -18.82 11.38 21.92
CA TRP A 760 -20.19 10.86 21.75
C TRP A 760 -21.28 11.86 21.34
N TRP A 761 -21.04 13.17 21.45
CA TRP A 761 -22.04 14.22 21.19
C TRP A 761 -21.71 15.13 20.01
N ALA A 762 -20.50 15.10 19.46
CA ALA A 762 -20.03 15.99 18.39
C ALA A 762 -19.22 15.24 17.34
N ASP A 763 -19.28 15.71 16.09
CA ASP A 763 -18.57 15.09 14.96
C ASP A 763 -17.07 15.42 14.96
N ASP A 764 -16.35 14.83 14.02
CA ASP A 764 -14.91 14.99 13.82
C ASP A 764 -14.49 16.40 13.38
N ASN A 765 -15.39 17.18 12.79
CA ASN A 765 -15.10 18.57 12.42
C ASN A 765 -15.10 19.45 13.66
N PHE A 766 -16.07 19.26 14.55
CA PHE A 766 -16.13 19.97 15.83
C PHE A 766 -14.86 19.71 16.65
N TRP A 767 -14.47 18.44 16.80
CA TRP A 767 -13.26 18.06 17.53
C TRP A 767 -11.97 18.30 16.74
N GLN A 768 -12.05 18.56 15.43
CA GLN A 768 -10.90 18.73 14.54
C GLN A 768 -9.94 17.53 14.61
N THR A 769 -10.44 16.30 14.57
CA THR A 769 -9.62 15.10 14.77
C THR A 769 -8.89 14.64 13.51
N LYS A 770 -9.42 14.89 12.30
CA LYS A 770 -8.77 14.46 11.05
C LYS A 770 -7.35 15.01 10.87
N PRO A 771 -7.07 16.32 11.07
CA PRO A 771 -5.69 16.82 11.00
C PRO A 771 -4.77 16.19 12.05
N LEU A 772 -5.29 15.93 13.24
CA LEU A 772 -4.55 15.27 14.32
C LEU A 772 -4.17 13.83 13.95
N LEU A 773 -5.09 13.10 13.32
CA LEU A 773 -4.87 11.73 12.85
C LEU A 773 -3.92 11.66 11.65
N ALA A 774 -4.03 12.59 10.70
CA ALA A 774 -3.07 12.69 9.60
C ALA A 774 -1.65 12.92 10.15
N GLN A 775 -1.50 13.84 11.11
CA GLN A 775 -0.22 14.06 11.78
C GLN A 775 0.29 12.83 12.53
N LEU A 776 -0.59 12.09 13.21
CA LEU A 776 -0.23 10.83 13.85
C LEU A 776 0.33 9.82 12.83
N PHE A 777 -0.39 9.58 11.74
CA PHE A 777 -0.03 8.56 10.75
C PHE A 777 1.17 8.94 9.89
N ASN A 778 1.41 10.23 9.67
CA ASN A 778 2.57 10.70 8.93
C ASN A 778 3.82 10.85 9.81
N GLY A 779 3.65 11.38 11.02
CA GLY A 779 4.73 11.92 11.85
C GLY A 779 5.11 11.11 13.09
N ALA A 780 4.32 10.12 13.52
CA ALA A 780 4.69 9.32 14.69
C ALA A 780 5.92 8.45 14.40
N MET A 781 6.86 8.37 15.37
CA MET A 781 8.06 7.52 15.25
C MET A 781 7.71 6.03 15.11
N ASN A 782 6.58 5.61 15.66
CA ASN A 782 6.06 4.25 15.59
C ASN A 782 4.77 4.18 14.72
N ARG A 783 4.70 5.01 13.66
CA ARG A 783 3.53 5.10 12.77
C ARG A 783 3.11 3.78 12.11
N ASP A 784 3.99 2.79 11.99
CA ASP A 784 3.65 1.46 11.44
C ASP A 784 3.10 0.50 12.51
N GLU A 785 3.19 0.88 13.78
CA GLU A 785 2.70 0.11 14.93
C GLU A 785 1.39 0.65 15.48
N VAL A 786 1.19 1.97 15.45
CA VAL A 786 0.03 2.61 16.10
C VAL A 786 -1.30 2.17 15.49
N VAL A 787 -2.28 1.82 16.32
CA VAL A 787 -3.67 1.59 15.91
C VAL A 787 -4.60 2.53 16.68
N ILE A 788 -5.68 2.98 16.05
CA ILE A 788 -6.69 3.86 16.65
C ILE A 788 -8.06 3.20 16.64
N ASN A 789 -8.86 3.46 17.67
CA ASN A 789 -10.28 3.05 17.70
C ASN A 789 -11.16 3.96 16.82
N ASP A 790 -12.48 3.81 16.95
CA ASP A 790 -13.51 4.51 16.16
C ASP A 790 -14.23 5.65 16.89
N ARG A 791 -13.57 6.24 17.90
CA ARG A 791 -14.15 7.26 18.80
C ARG A 791 -13.50 8.63 18.62
N TRP A 792 -13.36 9.07 17.36
CA TRP A 792 -12.74 10.36 16.99
C TRP A 792 -13.75 11.43 16.60
N GLY A 793 -15.02 11.16 16.81
CA GLY A 793 -16.14 11.99 16.39
C GLY A 793 -17.38 11.12 16.35
N LYS A 794 -18.55 11.73 16.54
CA LYS A 794 -19.83 11.04 16.57
C LYS A 794 -20.03 10.18 15.31
N GLY A 795 -19.91 8.87 15.48
CA GLY A 795 -20.08 7.91 14.38
C GLY A 795 -19.34 6.59 14.61
N ARG A 796 -19.49 5.97 15.79
CA ARG A 796 -18.92 4.64 16.07
C ARG A 796 -19.32 3.64 14.99
N GLY A 797 -18.41 2.73 14.63
CA GLY A 797 -18.58 1.76 13.56
C GLY A 797 -18.44 2.33 12.14
N LYS A 798 -17.88 3.54 11.99
CA LYS A 798 -17.73 4.21 10.69
C LYS A 798 -16.28 4.46 10.27
N HIS A 799 -15.51 5.14 11.12
CA HIS A 799 -14.14 5.57 10.84
C HIS A 799 -13.19 5.09 11.92
N GLY A 800 -11.91 4.85 11.60
CA GLY A 800 -10.90 4.40 12.56
C GLY A 800 -10.18 3.12 12.14
N GLY A 801 -9.17 2.72 12.92
CA GLY A 801 -8.39 1.49 12.68
C GLY A 801 -9.20 0.24 13.02
N TYR A 802 -9.99 0.29 14.09
CA TYR A 802 -10.90 -0.79 14.49
C TYR A 802 -12.16 -0.22 15.15
N PHE A 803 -13.24 -1.00 15.16
CA PHE A 803 -14.52 -0.60 15.73
C PHE A 803 -14.67 -1.04 17.19
N THR A 804 -15.38 -0.26 18.00
CA THR A 804 -15.57 -0.57 19.42
C THR A 804 -17.03 -0.76 19.79
N THR A 805 -17.30 -1.77 20.62
CA THR A 805 -18.50 -1.81 21.46
C THR A 805 -18.14 -1.48 22.91
N GLU A 806 -19.14 -1.33 23.77
CA GLU A 806 -18.91 -1.15 25.21
C GLU A 806 -20.06 -1.78 25.99
N TYR A 807 -19.76 -2.75 26.86
CA TYR A 807 -20.76 -3.60 27.51
C TYR A 807 -21.76 -4.19 26.48
N GLY A 808 -21.25 -4.55 25.30
CA GLY A 808 -22.02 -4.89 24.11
C GLY A 808 -21.85 -6.32 23.63
N SER A 809 -22.53 -6.65 22.54
CA SER A 809 -22.42 -7.96 21.88
C SER A 809 -21.19 -8.10 21.00
N GLY A 810 -20.47 -7.02 20.71
CA GLY A 810 -19.52 -6.99 19.61
C GLY A 810 -20.19 -7.01 18.23
N PHE A 811 -19.41 -7.32 17.21
CA PHE A 811 -19.87 -7.42 15.82
C PHE A 811 -19.84 -8.87 15.31
N GLU A 812 -20.49 -9.12 14.17
CA GLU A 812 -20.46 -10.40 13.47
C GLU A 812 -20.55 -10.14 11.96
N GLY A 813 -19.76 -10.86 11.16
CA GLY A 813 -19.79 -10.78 9.70
C GLY A 813 -19.29 -9.46 9.09
N ILE A 814 -18.43 -8.72 9.80
CA ILE A 814 -17.81 -7.49 9.28
C ILE A 814 -16.33 -7.72 8.95
N ASP A 815 -15.84 -7.06 7.90
CA ASP A 815 -14.44 -7.16 7.44
C ASP A 815 -13.49 -6.28 8.26
N LYS A 816 -14.02 -5.30 9.00
CA LYS A 816 -13.22 -4.39 9.83
C LYS A 816 -12.88 -5.06 11.17
N PRO A 817 -11.62 -4.99 11.63
CA PRO A 817 -11.27 -5.38 12.99
C PRO A 817 -12.12 -4.64 14.02
N TRP A 818 -12.45 -5.32 15.12
CA TRP A 818 -13.27 -4.75 16.16
C TRP A 818 -12.92 -5.31 17.54
N GLU A 819 -13.32 -4.59 18.58
CA GLU A 819 -12.96 -4.88 19.96
C GLU A 819 -14.11 -4.56 20.89
N GLU A 820 -14.39 -5.49 21.81
CA GLU A 820 -15.27 -5.22 22.93
C GLU A 820 -14.45 -4.83 24.16
N ASN A 821 -14.84 -3.73 24.80
CA ASN A 821 -14.23 -3.24 26.04
C ASN A 821 -15.25 -3.15 27.17
N ARG A 822 -14.82 -3.55 28.37
CA ARG A 822 -15.64 -3.51 29.59
C ARG A 822 -14.84 -3.78 30.86
N GLY A 823 -15.40 -3.41 32.01
CA GLY A 823 -14.91 -3.82 33.34
C GLY A 823 -15.05 -5.32 33.62
N MET A 824 -14.20 -5.81 34.53
CA MET A 824 -14.44 -7.09 35.20
C MET A 824 -15.74 -7.07 36.03
N GLY A 825 -16.08 -5.90 36.58
CA GLY A 825 -17.38 -5.59 37.19
C GLY A 825 -18.22 -4.67 36.32
N HIS A 826 -18.99 -3.78 36.95
CA HIS A 826 -19.87 -2.83 36.26
C HIS A 826 -19.22 -1.45 36.03
N SER A 827 -18.17 -1.13 36.78
CA SER A 827 -17.39 0.11 36.63
C SER A 827 -16.08 -0.13 35.88
N PHE A 828 -15.54 0.93 35.24
CA PHE A 828 -14.17 0.91 34.74
C PHE A 828 -13.18 1.34 35.83
N GLY A 829 -13.40 2.50 36.47
CA GLY A 829 -12.63 2.90 37.63
C GLY A 829 -12.91 1.99 38.84
N PHE A 830 -11.95 1.87 39.76
CA PHE A 830 -12.17 1.11 41.00
C PHE A 830 -13.42 1.60 41.73
N ASN A 831 -14.31 0.68 42.09
CA ASN A 831 -15.49 0.98 42.87
C ASN A 831 -15.47 0.15 44.16
N ARG A 832 -15.18 0.80 45.29
CA ARG A 832 -15.14 0.15 46.61
C ARG A 832 -16.51 -0.35 47.07
N ASN A 833 -17.58 0.06 46.39
CA ASN A 833 -18.93 -0.43 46.63
C ASN A 833 -19.21 -1.75 45.88
N GLU A 834 -18.35 -2.21 44.97
CA GLU A 834 -18.49 -3.52 44.34
C GLU A 834 -17.91 -4.62 45.24
N ASP A 835 -18.75 -5.60 45.60
CA ASP A 835 -18.33 -6.81 46.30
C ASP A 835 -17.98 -7.95 45.32
N TYR A 836 -17.57 -9.10 45.85
CA TYR A 836 -17.20 -10.29 45.07
C TYR A 836 -18.24 -10.70 44.01
N THR A 837 -19.53 -10.56 44.31
CA THR A 837 -20.63 -10.99 43.43
C THR A 837 -20.80 -10.10 42.21
N GLN A 838 -20.25 -8.88 42.26
CA GLN A 838 -20.32 -7.90 41.18
C GLN A 838 -19.25 -8.13 40.11
N TYR A 839 -18.24 -8.95 40.39
CA TYR A 839 -17.17 -9.29 39.44
C TYR A 839 -17.53 -10.55 38.65
N ASN A 840 -17.32 -10.52 37.33
CA ASN A 840 -17.41 -11.72 36.52
C ASN A 840 -16.40 -12.78 37.00
N SER A 841 -16.85 -14.03 37.09
CA SER A 841 -15.98 -15.17 37.38
C SER A 841 -14.98 -15.41 36.24
N THR A 842 -13.84 -16.07 36.55
CA THR A 842 -12.83 -16.44 35.54
C THR A 842 -13.48 -17.20 34.38
N ARG A 843 -14.33 -18.19 34.68
CA ARG A 843 -15.05 -19.00 33.69
C ARG A 843 -15.82 -18.13 32.71
N LYS A 844 -16.58 -17.16 33.22
CA LYS A 844 -17.37 -16.24 32.40
C LYS A 844 -16.49 -15.36 31.50
N LEU A 845 -15.35 -14.91 32.00
CA LEU A 845 -14.38 -14.11 31.23
C LEU A 845 -13.71 -14.94 30.11
N VAL A 846 -13.35 -16.19 30.38
CA VAL A 846 -12.82 -17.11 29.36
C VAL A 846 -13.86 -17.38 28.28
N PHE A 847 -15.10 -17.66 28.65
CA PHE A 847 -16.19 -17.87 27.69
C PHE A 847 -16.44 -16.63 26.82
N MET A 848 -16.37 -15.44 27.42
CA MET A 848 -16.51 -14.18 26.70
C MET A 848 -15.36 -13.97 25.70
N LEU A 849 -14.11 -14.22 26.11
CA LEU A 849 -12.96 -14.14 25.21
C LEU A 849 -13.14 -15.08 24.00
N VAL A 850 -13.50 -16.33 24.24
CA VAL A 850 -13.72 -17.32 23.18
C VAL A 850 -14.85 -16.91 22.23
N ASP A 851 -15.98 -16.44 22.78
CA ASP A 851 -17.11 -15.99 21.97
C ASP A 851 -16.75 -14.82 21.05
N LEU A 852 -16.05 -13.82 21.57
CA LEU A 852 -15.63 -12.64 20.81
C LEU A 852 -14.60 -13.00 19.73
N VAL A 853 -13.58 -13.80 20.09
CA VAL A 853 -12.53 -14.23 19.15
C VAL A 853 -13.09 -15.11 18.04
N SER A 854 -14.06 -15.98 18.33
CA SER A 854 -14.71 -16.82 17.32
C SER A 854 -15.43 -16.02 16.23
N ARG A 855 -15.81 -14.78 16.52
CA ARG A 855 -16.44 -13.81 15.61
C ARG A 855 -15.46 -12.76 15.07
N GLY A 856 -14.17 -12.93 15.34
CA GLY A 856 -13.08 -12.11 14.81
C GLY A 856 -12.71 -10.89 15.66
N GLY A 857 -13.34 -10.71 16.82
CA GLY A 857 -13.10 -9.57 17.70
C GLY A 857 -11.94 -9.77 18.68
N ASN A 858 -11.50 -8.66 19.27
CA ASN A 858 -10.63 -8.62 20.43
C ASN A 858 -11.45 -8.36 21.72
N LEU A 859 -10.94 -8.81 22.87
CA LEU A 859 -11.41 -8.40 24.19
C LEU A 859 -10.38 -7.46 24.83
N LEU A 860 -10.82 -6.26 25.17
CA LEU A 860 -10.07 -5.30 25.99
C LEU A 860 -10.69 -5.24 27.38
N LEU A 861 -10.16 -6.07 28.29
CA LEU A 861 -10.72 -6.25 29.63
C LEU A 861 -10.15 -5.23 30.61
N ASN A 862 -11.03 -4.46 31.23
CA ASN A 862 -10.64 -3.40 32.13
C ASN A 862 -10.43 -3.86 33.57
N ILE A 863 -9.35 -3.37 34.18
CA ILE A 863 -9.13 -3.33 35.62
C ILE A 863 -9.22 -1.89 36.16
N GLY A 864 -9.65 -1.77 37.41
CA GLY A 864 -9.71 -0.51 38.16
C GLY A 864 -8.77 -0.58 39.37
N PRO A 865 -7.56 -0.02 39.30
CA PRO A 865 -6.64 0.07 40.42
C PRO A 865 -7.09 1.09 41.48
N THR A 866 -6.69 0.87 42.73
CA THR A 866 -6.94 1.75 43.88
C THR A 866 -6.11 3.02 43.82
N GLY A 867 -6.50 4.07 44.56
CA GLY A 867 -5.76 5.34 44.61
C GLY A 867 -4.30 5.25 45.09
N ASP A 868 -4.00 4.24 45.90
CA ASP A 868 -2.63 3.92 46.35
C ASP A 868 -1.82 3.08 45.34
N GLY A 869 -2.41 2.64 44.21
CA GLY A 869 -1.69 1.97 43.12
C GLY A 869 -1.72 0.44 43.11
N ARG A 870 -2.59 -0.19 43.92
CA ARG A 870 -2.76 -1.66 43.90
C ARG A 870 -3.83 -2.09 42.90
N ILE A 871 -3.59 -3.22 42.24
CA ILE A 871 -4.66 -3.94 41.53
C ILE A 871 -5.44 -4.74 42.59
N PRO A 872 -6.78 -4.61 42.71
CA PRO A 872 -7.56 -5.43 43.64
C PRO A 872 -7.30 -6.93 43.45
N VAL A 873 -7.09 -7.66 44.55
CA VAL A 873 -6.67 -9.08 44.52
C VAL A 873 -7.63 -9.96 43.71
N VAL A 874 -8.94 -9.67 43.74
CA VAL A 874 -9.91 -10.39 42.91
C VAL A 874 -9.60 -10.24 41.43
N MET A 875 -9.24 -9.03 40.97
CA MET A 875 -8.87 -8.80 39.57
C MET A 875 -7.55 -9.49 39.21
N GLN A 876 -6.55 -9.46 40.12
CA GLN A 876 -5.30 -10.20 39.92
C GLN A 876 -5.56 -11.71 39.75
N ASN A 877 -6.39 -12.29 40.62
CA ASN A 877 -6.77 -13.70 40.53
C ASN A 877 -7.45 -14.03 39.21
N ARG A 878 -8.42 -13.22 38.76
CA ARG A 878 -9.10 -13.45 37.47
C ARG A 878 -8.11 -13.38 36.29
N LEU A 879 -7.22 -12.40 36.28
CA LEU A 879 -6.19 -12.28 35.24
C LEU A 879 -5.27 -13.50 35.20
N ILE A 880 -4.70 -13.90 36.35
CA ILE A 880 -3.77 -15.03 36.43
C ILE A 880 -4.47 -16.34 36.01
N ASP A 881 -5.72 -16.56 36.42
CA ASP A 881 -6.42 -17.79 36.07
C ASP A 881 -6.85 -17.83 34.60
N MET A 882 -7.20 -16.70 33.98
CA MET A 882 -7.37 -16.62 32.51
C MET A 882 -6.06 -16.94 31.79
N GLY A 883 -4.95 -16.44 32.32
CA GLY A 883 -3.59 -16.73 31.85
C GLY A 883 -3.25 -18.21 31.78
N LYS A 884 -3.47 -18.94 32.88
CA LYS A 884 -3.28 -20.40 32.93
C LYS A 884 -4.11 -21.14 31.87
N TRP A 885 -5.32 -20.66 31.58
CA TRP A 885 -6.12 -21.22 30.49
C TRP A 885 -5.51 -20.93 29.11
N LEU A 886 -5.01 -19.72 28.89
CA LEU A 886 -4.35 -19.28 27.65
C LEU A 886 -2.97 -19.91 27.43
N GLU A 887 -2.26 -20.33 28.47
CA GLU A 887 -1.01 -21.11 28.33
C GLU A 887 -1.25 -22.43 27.58
N VAL A 888 -2.41 -23.05 27.81
CA VAL A 888 -2.81 -24.31 27.16
C VAL A 888 -3.51 -24.07 25.83
N ASN A 889 -4.46 -23.14 25.81
CA ASN A 889 -5.39 -22.96 24.69
C ASN A 889 -5.06 -21.77 23.78
N GLY A 890 -4.00 -21.02 24.09
CA GLY A 890 -3.63 -19.80 23.36
C GLY A 890 -3.33 -20.03 21.89
N GLU A 891 -2.91 -21.23 21.49
CA GLU A 891 -2.74 -21.61 20.08
C GLU A 891 -4.03 -21.43 19.26
N ALA A 892 -5.19 -21.72 19.86
CA ALA A 892 -6.49 -21.58 19.23
C ALA A 892 -7.03 -20.13 19.27
N ILE A 893 -6.37 -19.24 20.00
CA ILE A 893 -6.81 -17.85 20.18
C ILE A 893 -5.92 -16.92 19.37
N TYR A 894 -4.62 -16.85 19.69
CA TYR A 894 -3.71 -15.90 19.08
C TYR A 894 -3.46 -16.21 17.60
N ASP A 895 -3.40 -15.15 16.79
CA ASP A 895 -3.15 -15.27 15.33
C ASP A 895 -4.19 -16.15 14.59
N SER A 896 -5.34 -16.38 15.22
CA SER A 896 -6.47 -17.07 14.61
C SER A 896 -7.37 -16.12 13.81
N VAL A 897 -8.10 -16.69 12.86
CA VAL A 897 -9.14 -16.03 12.07
C VAL A 897 -10.49 -16.73 12.27
N VAL A 898 -11.57 -16.05 11.88
CA VAL A 898 -12.92 -16.61 11.89
C VAL A 898 -12.98 -17.83 10.96
N TRP A 899 -13.60 -18.91 11.41
CA TRP A 899 -13.97 -20.01 10.52
C TRP A 899 -15.29 -19.70 9.79
N LYS A 900 -15.77 -20.59 8.91
CA LYS A 900 -17.02 -20.41 8.16
C LYS A 900 -18.21 -20.08 9.06
N LYS A 901 -18.21 -20.63 10.28
CA LYS A 901 -19.18 -20.37 11.35
C LYS A 901 -18.42 -20.08 12.63
N ALA A 902 -18.88 -19.12 13.43
CA ALA A 902 -18.28 -18.81 14.72
C ALA A 902 -18.56 -19.90 15.78
N CYS A 903 -19.68 -20.61 15.65
CA CYS A 903 -20.08 -21.66 16.61
C CYS A 903 -20.98 -22.72 15.97
N GLN A 904 -21.10 -23.85 16.67
CA GLN A 904 -22.08 -24.91 16.45
C GLN A 904 -23.18 -24.77 17.50
N TRP A 905 -24.43 -24.66 17.06
CA TRP A 905 -25.61 -24.62 17.93
C TRP A 905 -26.25 -25.99 18.08
N SER A 906 -26.71 -26.33 19.28
CA SER A 906 -27.57 -27.48 19.54
C SER A 906 -28.89 -27.36 18.77
N GLU A 907 -29.68 -28.43 18.76
CA GLU A 907 -31.08 -28.33 18.32
C GLU A 907 -31.88 -27.39 19.22
N GLY A 908 -32.90 -26.73 18.66
CA GLY A 908 -33.77 -25.77 19.35
C GLY A 908 -33.90 -24.42 18.66
N THR A 909 -34.61 -23.49 19.30
CA THR A 909 -34.79 -22.12 18.78
C THR A 909 -33.59 -21.25 19.12
N LEU A 910 -33.02 -20.54 18.14
CA LEU A 910 -31.90 -19.62 18.41
C LEU A 910 -32.33 -18.49 19.38
N PRO A 911 -31.64 -18.33 20.52
CA PRO A 911 -32.00 -17.29 21.49
C PRO A 911 -31.73 -15.89 20.93
N LYS A 912 -32.59 -14.93 21.29
CA LYS A 912 -32.43 -13.51 20.93
C LYS A 912 -32.09 -12.70 22.18
N PHE A 913 -31.04 -11.89 22.07
CA PHE A 913 -30.58 -11.00 23.13
C PHE A 913 -30.63 -9.55 22.68
N THR A 914 -30.99 -8.68 23.61
CA THR A 914 -31.02 -7.23 23.43
C THR A 914 -29.71 -6.61 23.90
N ALA A 915 -29.44 -5.36 23.50
CA ALA A 915 -28.31 -4.60 24.04
C ALA A 915 -28.35 -4.49 25.59
N SER A 916 -29.55 -4.52 26.19
CA SER A 916 -29.70 -4.50 27.64
C SER A 916 -29.20 -5.78 28.31
N ASP A 917 -29.34 -6.93 27.64
CA ASP A 917 -28.86 -8.23 28.17
C ASP A 917 -27.33 -8.29 28.19
N PHE A 918 -26.69 -7.74 27.15
CA PHE A 918 -25.23 -7.62 27.13
C PHE A 918 -24.72 -6.67 28.21
N LYS A 919 -25.45 -5.56 28.43
CA LYS A 919 -25.13 -4.57 29.44
C LYS A 919 -25.32 -5.07 30.88
N SER A 920 -26.36 -5.84 31.15
CA SER A 920 -26.67 -6.34 32.50
C SER A 920 -25.66 -7.38 32.98
N GLY A 921 -25.09 -8.16 32.06
CA GLY A 921 -24.08 -9.15 32.46
C GLY A 921 -23.43 -9.94 31.33
N PHE A 922 -23.79 -9.73 30.05
CA PHE A 922 -23.37 -10.57 28.92
C PHE A 922 -23.85 -12.01 29.10
N PRO A 923 -24.92 -12.42 28.39
CA PRO A 923 -25.70 -13.62 28.69
C PRO A 923 -25.02 -14.91 28.20
N ILE A 924 -23.69 -15.01 28.37
CA ILE A 924 -22.88 -16.09 27.83
C ILE A 924 -23.27 -17.45 28.40
N TYR A 925 -23.63 -17.53 29.69
CA TYR A 925 -24.12 -18.78 30.27
C TYR A 925 -25.48 -19.20 29.71
N GLU A 926 -26.40 -18.27 29.45
CA GLU A 926 -27.66 -18.60 28.76
C GLU A 926 -27.40 -19.05 27.32
N MET A 927 -26.37 -18.50 26.66
CA MET A 927 -25.93 -18.93 25.33
C MET A 927 -25.25 -20.31 25.32
N THR A 928 -24.78 -20.83 26.45
CA THR A 928 -23.92 -22.03 26.49
C THR A 928 -24.33 -23.09 27.51
N LEU A 929 -24.36 -22.74 28.79
CA LEU A 929 -24.42 -23.69 29.92
C LEU A 929 -25.86 -23.91 30.39
N GLU A 930 -26.67 -22.85 30.36
CA GLU A 930 -27.98 -22.78 31.02
C GLU A 930 -29.01 -22.19 30.04
N PRO A 931 -29.25 -22.82 28.87
CA PRO A 931 -30.25 -22.32 27.94
C PRO A 931 -31.65 -22.40 28.54
N LYS A 932 -32.49 -21.41 28.19
CA LYS A 932 -33.92 -21.49 28.49
C LYS A 932 -34.54 -22.73 27.83
N PRO A 933 -35.55 -23.37 28.45
CA PRO A 933 -36.21 -24.53 27.86
C PRO A 933 -36.64 -24.30 26.40
N GLY A 934 -36.24 -25.20 25.50
CA GLY A 934 -36.55 -25.12 24.07
C GLY A 934 -35.61 -24.25 23.23
N ASN A 935 -34.70 -23.49 23.85
CA ASN A 935 -33.69 -22.72 23.13
C ASN A 935 -32.45 -23.58 22.81
N ALA A 936 -31.87 -23.31 21.64
CA ALA A 936 -30.56 -23.83 21.29
C ALA A 936 -29.45 -23.16 22.11
N HIS A 937 -28.37 -23.88 22.36
CA HIS A 937 -27.15 -23.37 23.00
C HIS A 937 -25.92 -23.68 22.15
N LYS A 938 -24.82 -22.98 22.40
CA LYS A 938 -23.55 -23.17 21.68
C LYS A 938 -22.82 -24.39 22.25
N GLU A 939 -22.67 -25.41 21.42
CA GLU A 939 -21.98 -26.67 21.73
C GLU A 939 -20.48 -26.59 21.47
N LEU A 940 -20.07 -25.83 20.46
CA LEU A 940 -18.67 -25.58 20.10
C LEU A 940 -18.51 -24.15 19.60
N TYR A 941 -17.36 -23.56 19.89
CA TYR A 941 -16.89 -22.35 19.20
C TYR A 941 -15.78 -22.74 18.23
N PHE A 942 -15.61 -21.94 17.18
CA PHE A 942 -14.60 -22.21 16.17
C PHE A 942 -13.67 -21.03 15.96
N THR A 943 -12.39 -21.37 15.81
CA THR A 943 -11.37 -20.50 15.25
C THR A 943 -10.55 -21.30 14.24
N LYS A 944 -9.85 -20.60 13.34
CA LYS A 944 -9.04 -21.22 12.30
C LYS A 944 -7.65 -20.64 12.25
N LYS A 945 -6.66 -21.48 11.97
CA LYS A 945 -5.29 -21.07 11.63
C LYS A 945 -4.76 -21.94 10.51
N ALA A 946 -4.40 -21.34 9.38
CA ALA A 946 -4.00 -22.06 8.16
C ALA A 946 -5.02 -23.16 7.79
N ASP A 947 -4.61 -24.42 7.68
CA ASP A 947 -5.44 -25.59 7.40
C ASP A 947 -5.96 -26.30 8.66
N THR A 948 -5.81 -25.68 9.83
CA THR A 948 -6.22 -26.22 11.13
C THR A 948 -7.44 -25.50 11.66
N ILE A 949 -8.46 -26.28 12.03
CA ILE A 949 -9.68 -25.81 12.68
C ILE A 949 -9.60 -26.18 14.16
N TYR A 950 -9.88 -25.21 15.04
CA TYR A 950 -9.98 -25.43 16.46
C TYR A 950 -11.45 -25.43 16.88
N GLY A 951 -11.89 -26.48 17.54
CA GLY A 951 -13.20 -26.58 18.18
C GLY A 951 -13.04 -26.38 19.68
N LEU A 952 -13.51 -25.24 20.20
CA LEU A 952 -13.47 -24.93 21.63
C LEU A 952 -14.77 -25.39 22.28
N LEU A 953 -14.64 -26.36 23.19
CA LEU A 953 -15.71 -27.13 23.82
C LEU A 953 -16.01 -26.57 25.22
N PRO A 954 -17.14 -25.85 25.41
CA PRO A 954 -17.53 -25.25 26.68
C PRO A 954 -18.10 -26.25 27.71
N VAL A 955 -18.59 -27.41 27.25
CA VAL A 955 -19.20 -28.44 28.09
C VAL A 955 -18.67 -29.80 27.66
N TRP A 956 -18.20 -30.60 28.62
CA TRP A 956 -17.78 -31.97 28.36
C TRP A 956 -19.03 -32.88 28.24
N PRO A 957 -19.25 -33.56 27.10
CA PRO A 957 -20.41 -34.44 26.93
C PRO A 957 -20.32 -35.70 27.81
N ASP A 958 -21.44 -36.05 28.46
CA ASP A 958 -21.55 -37.27 29.28
C ASP A 958 -21.30 -38.56 28.47
N SER A 959 -21.58 -38.53 27.17
CA SER A 959 -21.32 -39.63 26.24
C SER A 959 -19.82 -39.90 26.02
N GLY A 960 -18.94 -38.98 26.41
CA GLY A 960 -17.52 -39.01 26.08
C GLY A 960 -17.23 -38.81 24.59
N LYS A 961 -18.21 -38.33 23.81
CA LYS A 961 -18.10 -38.14 22.36
C LYS A 961 -18.70 -36.80 21.95
N ILE A 962 -18.13 -36.18 20.91
CA ILE A 962 -18.66 -34.94 20.33
C ILE A 962 -18.64 -35.02 18.80
N GLU A 963 -19.75 -34.65 18.17
CA GLU A 963 -19.83 -34.49 16.71
C GLU A 963 -19.44 -33.05 16.33
N ILE A 964 -18.38 -32.91 15.52
CA ILE A 964 -18.00 -31.66 14.86
C ILE A 964 -18.66 -31.68 13.48
N ARG A 965 -19.64 -30.80 13.28
CA ARG A 965 -20.45 -30.72 12.06
C ARG A 965 -19.82 -29.79 11.02
N ASP A 966 -20.21 -29.96 9.76
CA ASP A 966 -19.84 -29.12 8.62
C ASP A 966 -18.32 -29.04 8.36
N ILE A 967 -17.61 -30.15 8.63
CA ILE A 967 -16.16 -30.28 8.45
C ILE A 967 -15.82 -31.42 7.50
N GLU A 968 -14.91 -31.16 6.55
CA GLU A 968 -14.39 -32.19 5.66
C GLU A 968 -12.95 -32.57 6.06
N VAL A 969 -12.71 -33.88 6.15
CA VAL A 969 -11.42 -34.44 6.60
C VAL A 969 -10.81 -35.40 5.56
N SER A 970 -9.48 -35.36 5.46
CA SER A 970 -8.67 -36.17 4.55
C SER A 970 -8.07 -37.38 5.27
N SER A 971 -7.40 -38.26 4.52
CA SER A 971 -6.60 -39.36 5.09
C SER A 971 -5.48 -38.89 6.01
N ASP A 972 -5.03 -37.65 5.84
CA ASP A 972 -3.94 -37.05 6.61
C ASP A 972 -4.40 -36.27 7.84
N THR A 973 -5.72 -36.14 8.04
CA THR A 973 -6.29 -35.37 9.15
C THR A 973 -5.96 -36.01 10.48
N LYS A 974 -5.41 -35.22 11.39
CA LYS A 974 -5.18 -35.60 12.79
C LYS A 974 -6.07 -34.77 13.70
N VAL A 975 -6.74 -35.45 14.64
CA VAL A 975 -7.50 -34.83 15.73
C VAL A 975 -6.74 -35.01 17.03
N THR A 976 -6.51 -33.91 17.73
CA THR A 976 -5.80 -33.85 19.03
C THR A 976 -6.55 -32.93 19.98
N MET A 977 -6.21 -32.95 21.27
CA MET A 977 -6.71 -31.99 22.26
C MET A 977 -5.53 -31.22 22.85
N LEU A 978 -5.63 -29.89 22.93
CA LEU A 978 -4.55 -29.08 23.48
C LEU A 978 -4.34 -29.42 24.96
N GLY A 979 -3.07 -29.58 25.36
CA GLY A 979 -2.66 -30.00 26.71
C GLY A 979 -2.83 -31.48 27.01
N VAL A 980 -3.29 -32.31 26.06
CA VAL A 980 -3.40 -33.77 26.23
C VAL A 980 -2.51 -34.47 25.20
N GLU A 981 -1.69 -35.42 25.67
CA GLU A 981 -0.81 -36.19 24.79
C GLU A 981 -1.57 -37.21 23.92
N GLY A 982 -1.13 -37.36 22.67
CA GLY A 982 -1.64 -38.37 21.74
C GLY A 982 -2.76 -37.89 20.81
N GLN A 983 -3.08 -38.73 19.83
CA GLN A 983 -4.16 -38.49 18.87
C GLN A 983 -5.48 -39.06 19.39
N LEU A 984 -6.56 -38.34 19.15
CA LEU A 984 -7.92 -38.79 19.45
C LEU A 984 -8.47 -39.64 18.31
N LYS A 985 -9.23 -40.67 18.67
CA LYS A 985 -9.96 -41.48 17.69
C LYS A 985 -11.15 -40.66 17.17
N PHE A 986 -11.38 -40.69 15.87
CA PHE A 986 -12.56 -40.10 15.25
C PHE A 986 -13.09 -40.96 14.10
N ALA A 987 -14.37 -40.83 13.78
CA ALA A 987 -15.02 -41.49 12.65
C ALA A 987 -15.78 -40.46 11.81
N LYS A 988 -15.81 -40.64 10.48
CA LYS A 988 -16.63 -39.81 9.59
C LYS A 988 -18.11 -40.11 9.84
N THR A 989 -18.93 -39.07 9.91
CA THR A 989 -20.40 -39.15 9.97
C THR A 989 -20.99 -38.54 8.71
N ALA A 990 -22.32 -38.64 8.54
CA ALA A 990 -23.01 -37.96 7.44
C ALA A 990 -22.92 -36.42 7.51
N LYS A 991 -22.64 -35.85 8.70
CA LYS A 991 -22.64 -34.41 8.95
C LYS A 991 -21.24 -33.84 9.25
N GLY A 992 -20.20 -34.67 9.38
CA GLY A 992 -18.83 -34.25 9.70
C GLY A 992 -18.00 -35.38 10.30
N ILE A 993 -17.52 -35.19 11.53
CA ILE A 993 -16.78 -36.21 12.29
C ILE A 993 -17.28 -36.38 13.73
N GLU A 994 -17.35 -37.61 14.22
CA GLU A 994 -17.53 -37.93 15.64
C GLU A 994 -16.15 -38.17 16.27
N VAL A 995 -15.80 -37.39 17.30
CA VAL A 995 -14.54 -37.49 18.04
C VAL A 995 -14.79 -38.16 19.39
N ILE A 996 -13.99 -39.18 19.70
CA ILE A 996 -13.98 -39.84 21.02
C ILE A 996 -13.04 -39.06 21.93
N LEU A 997 -13.59 -38.48 23.01
CA LEU A 997 -12.84 -37.68 23.96
C LEU A 997 -12.04 -38.57 24.94
N PRO A 998 -10.88 -38.11 25.43
CA PRO A 998 -10.05 -38.89 26.33
C PRO A 998 -10.70 -39.01 27.71
N GLN A 999 -10.53 -40.16 28.37
CA GLN A 999 -10.96 -40.31 29.77
C GLN A 999 -9.93 -39.63 30.68
N LEU A 1000 -10.28 -38.46 31.21
CA LEU A 1000 -9.41 -37.66 32.07
C LEU A 1000 -9.90 -37.73 33.53
N ASN A 1001 -8.96 -37.94 34.45
CA ASN A 1001 -9.21 -37.74 35.88
C ASN A 1001 -8.81 -36.30 36.26
N PRO A 1002 -9.20 -35.81 37.46
CA PRO A 1002 -8.94 -34.41 37.84
C PRO A 1002 -7.46 -33.99 37.81
N THR A 1003 -6.50 -34.92 38.00
CA THR A 1003 -5.06 -34.62 37.97
C THR A 1003 -4.49 -34.56 36.56
N LYS A 1004 -5.22 -35.07 35.56
CA LYS A 1004 -4.83 -35.06 34.14
C LYS A 1004 -5.59 -34.02 33.32
N LEU A 1005 -6.43 -33.18 33.95
CA LEU A 1005 -7.12 -32.11 33.23
C LEU A 1005 -6.11 -31.06 32.74
N PRO A 1006 -6.06 -30.76 31.44
CA PRO A 1006 -5.09 -29.80 30.89
C PRO A 1006 -5.40 -28.38 31.35
N CYS A 1007 -6.67 -28.04 31.51
CA CYS A 1007 -7.16 -26.73 31.95
C CYS A 1007 -8.55 -26.87 32.58
N LYS A 1008 -9.11 -25.75 33.06
CA LYS A 1008 -10.50 -25.66 33.54
C LYS A 1008 -11.39 -25.01 32.47
N ASP A 1009 -12.70 -25.15 32.61
CA ASP A 1009 -13.74 -24.42 31.86
C ASP A 1009 -13.96 -24.82 30.38
N ILE A 1010 -13.03 -24.51 29.47
CA ILE A 1010 -13.15 -24.78 28.02
C ILE A 1010 -11.98 -25.66 27.55
N PHE A 1011 -12.27 -26.72 26.80
CA PHE A 1011 -11.27 -27.62 26.22
C PHE A 1011 -11.17 -27.42 24.71
N THR A 1012 -9.97 -27.54 24.13
CA THR A 1012 -9.79 -27.25 22.70
C THR A 1012 -9.39 -28.49 21.91
N LEU A 1013 -10.23 -28.86 20.95
CA LEU A 1013 -9.94 -29.84 19.92
C LEU A 1013 -9.21 -29.16 18.76
N LYS A 1014 -8.13 -29.77 18.28
CA LYS A 1014 -7.34 -29.33 17.13
C LYS A 1014 -7.50 -30.34 16.00
N VAL A 1015 -8.07 -29.90 14.89
CA VAL A 1015 -8.32 -30.71 13.69
C VAL A 1015 -7.47 -30.16 12.53
N THR A 1016 -6.44 -30.91 12.15
CA THR A 1016 -5.48 -30.50 11.10
C THR A 1016 -5.93 -30.93 9.71
N LYS A 1017 -5.50 -30.21 8.67
CA LYS A 1017 -5.82 -30.50 7.26
C LYS A 1017 -7.32 -30.67 7.01
N ALA A 1018 -8.13 -29.79 7.59
CA ALA A 1018 -9.58 -29.83 7.47
C ALA A 1018 -10.12 -28.62 6.70
N LYS A 1019 -11.21 -28.81 5.94
CA LYS A 1019 -11.80 -27.79 5.07
C LYS A 1019 -13.18 -27.35 5.52
#